data_AF-A0A9E3J633-F1
#
_entry.id   AF-A0A9E3J633-F1
#
_cell.length_a   1.000
_cell.length_b   1.000
_cell.length_c   1.000
_cell.angle_alpha   90.00
_cell.angle_beta   90.00
_cell.angle_gamma   90.00
#
_symmetry.space_group_name_H-M   'P 1'
#
loop_
_entity.id
_entity.type
_entity.pdbx_description
1 polymer ?
#
loop_
_entity_poly.entity_id
_entity_poly.type
_entity_poly.pdbx_seq_one_letter_code
_entity_poly.pdbx_strand_id
1 'polypeptide(L)'
;GLRWSDRREDFRTEILGLVKAQMVKNTVIVPVGAKGGFVAKQLPDPGVDRDAWLAEGIASYKTFISALLDITDNMVAGEVVPPQDVVRHDEDDTYLVVAADKGTATFSDIANEVAGSYNFWLGDAFASGGSAGYDHKGMGITARGAWESVKRHFRELGVDTQAEDFTVVGIGDMSGDVFGNGMLLSEHIRLVAAFDHRHIFIDPNPDAATSYAERRRLFDLPRSSWGDYDTDLLSAGGGIFPRSAKAIPVNGHIREALGIEEKVTKLTPADLMKAILEAPVDLLWNGGIGTYVKASTESNADVGDKANDAIRVDGADLRVKVVGEGGNLGLTQLGRIEFARQGGKINTDAIDNSAGVDTSDHEVNIKILLNGAVADGDMTVKQRNKLLAEMTDEVGALVLRNNYAQNVAIANALAQSGDMLHAQQRFLRHLVREGHLDRALEFLPTDRQIRERIGSGQGLTGPETAVLLAYTKITVADELLATSLPDDPYLSSLLHAYFPTPLRERFAAALATHPLRREITTTVLVNDTVNTGGTTYLHRLREETGASLEEIVRAQTAARAIFRSAPVWDAVEELDNKVDAAVQTRIRLHSRRLVERGTRWLLNNRPQPLQLLETVDFFSERVEQVWQQLPKLLRGADLEWYQHVYDELSGAGVPAEVATRVAGFSSAFPALDIVSVADRTGKEPLDVAEVYYDLADRLGVTQLMDRIIELPRADRWQSMARASIREDLYAAHAMLTADVLAAGDGTATPEQRYQAWEQKNSAILGRARTTLEEIRSSDSFDLANLSVAMRTMRTLLRTHS
;
A
#
# COMPACT_ATOMS: atom_id res chain seq x y z
N GLY A 1 19.43 5.11 -8.62
CA GLY A 1 19.72 4.40 -9.90
C GLY A 1 20.40 5.34 -10.89
N LEU A 2 21.39 4.85 -11.65
CA LEU A 2 22.24 5.66 -12.55
C LEU A 2 22.12 5.25 -14.02
N ARG A 3 21.64 6.15 -14.88
CA ARG A 3 21.45 5.89 -16.33
C ARG A 3 22.65 6.32 -17.16
N TRP A 4 23.12 5.43 -18.06
CA TRP A 4 23.96 5.85 -19.18
C TRP A 4 23.03 6.31 -20.32
N SER A 5 22.95 7.63 -20.50
CA SER A 5 22.04 8.24 -21.47
C SER A 5 22.71 8.44 -22.83
N ASP A 6 21.96 8.11 -23.89
CA ASP A 6 22.26 8.44 -25.29
C ASP A 6 21.71 9.83 -25.68
N ARG A 7 20.96 10.49 -24.78
CA ARG A 7 20.27 11.77 -25.01
C ARG A 7 21.14 12.99 -24.67
N ARG A 8 22.21 13.19 -25.43
CA ARG A 8 23.20 14.25 -25.14
C ARG A 8 22.61 15.66 -24.98
N GLU A 9 21.55 16.00 -25.70
CA GLU A 9 20.96 17.35 -25.70
C GLU A 9 19.96 17.59 -24.57
N ASP A 10 19.26 16.55 -24.10
CA ASP A 10 18.16 16.69 -23.13
C ASP A 10 18.18 15.65 -21.98
N PHE A 11 19.33 15.01 -21.73
CA PHE A 11 19.49 14.06 -20.62
C PHE A 11 19.08 14.65 -19.25
N ARG A 12 19.23 15.96 -19.01
CA ARG A 12 18.78 16.59 -17.76
C ARG A 12 17.27 16.46 -17.57
N THR A 13 16.51 16.68 -18.63
CA THR A 13 15.05 16.52 -18.64
C THR A 13 14.68 15.05 -18.48
N GLU A 14 15.42 14.14 -19.12
CA GLU A 14 15.26 12.69 -18.94
C GLU A 14 15.46 12.28 -17.47
N ILE A 15 16.58 12.66 -16.85
CA ILE A 15 16.89 12.32 -15.47
C ILE A 15 15.85 12.93 -14.52
N LEU A 16 15.44 14.19 -14.72
CA LEU A 16 14.40 14.83 -13.92
C LEU A 16 13.06 14.07 -14.01
N GLY A 17 12.67 13.58 -15.19
CA GLY A 17 11.48 12.74 -15.37
C GLY A 17 11.58 11.42 -14.60
N LEU A 18 12.75 10.79 -14.61
CA LEU A 18 13.00 9.55 -13.87
C LEU A 18 13.04 9.74 -12.36
N VAL A 19 13.55 10.87 -11.85
CA VAL A 19 13.50 11.20 -10.42
C VAL A 19 12.05 11.16 -9.93
N LYS A 20 11.13 11.78 -10.67
CA LYS A 20 9.71 11.88 -10.28
C LYS A 20 9.06 10.51 -10.13
N ALA A 21 9.21 9.65 -11.13
CA ALA A 21 8.72 8.27 -11.05
C ALA A 21 9.39 7.49 -9.89
N GLN A 22 10.68 7.74 -9.64
CA GLN A 22 11.42 7.08 -8.57
C GLN A 22 10.93 7.51 -7.18
N MET A 23 10.56 8.78 -6.97
CA MET A 23 10.07 9.25 -5.67
C MET A 23 8.80 8.51 -5.22
N VAL A 24 7.84 8.33 -6.13
CA VAL A 24 6.60 7.57 -5.87
C VAL A 24 6.90 6.10 -5.62
N LYS A 25 7.83 5.51 -6.38
CA LYS A 25 8.22 4.10 -6.24
C LYS A 25 8.97 3.82 -4.93
N ASN A 26 9.74 4.78 -4.42
CA ASN A 26 10.58 4.60 -3.24
C ASN A 26 9.85 4.80 -1.91
N THR A 27 8.52 4.96 -1.91
CA THR A 27 7.73 5.13 -0.68
C THR A 27 7.71 3.91 0.25
N VAL A 28 8.22 2.77 -0.22
CA VAL A 28 8.35 1.54 0.56
C VAL A 28 9.78 1.26 1.07
N ILE A 29 10.76 2.10 0.72
CA ILE A 29 12.19 1.87 1.03
C ILE A 29 12.81 2.98 1.87
N VAL A 30 14.08 2.82 2.25
CA VAL A 30 14.84 3.74 3.09
C VAL A 30 16.28 3.93 2.60
N PRO A 31 16.81 5.17 2.55
CA PRO A 31 16.17 6.48 2.59
C PRO A 31 15.52 6.85 1.25
N VAL A 32 15.03 8.09 1.15
CA VAL A 32 14.29 8.61 -0.02
C VAL A 32 15.09 8.54 -1.32
N GLY A 33 14.38 8.42 -2.44
CA GLY A 33 14.97 8.14 -3.75
C GLY A 33 15.56 9.32 -4.50
N ALA A 34 16.71 9.09 -5.15
CA ALA A 34 17.29 9.96 -6.16
C ALA A 34 17.47 9.25 -7.51
N LYS A 35 17.70 10.04 -8.56
CA LYS A 35 18.13 9.54 -9.88
C LYS A 35 19.33 10.33 -10.36
N GLY A 36 20.28 9.61 -10.94
CA GLY A 36 21.43 10.20 -11.63
C GLY A 36 21.56 9.63 -13.03
N GLY A 37 22.43 10.27 -13.81
CA GLY A 37 22.82 9.75 -15.11
C GLY A 37 23.96 10.55 -15.71
N PHE A 38 24.63 9.93 -16.68
CA PHE A 38 25.81 10.49 -17.32
C PHE A 38 25.72 10.29 -18.84
N VAL A 39 26.47 11.13 -19.56
CA VAL A 39 26.67 11.03 -21.01
C VAL A 39 28.17 11.00 -21.25
N ALA A 40 28.66 9.93 -21.89
CA ALA A 40 30.04 9.85 -22.32
C ALA A 40 30.25 10.68 -23.60
N LYS A 41 31.16 11.67 -23.54
CA LYS A 41 31.33 12.67 -24.61
C LYS A 41 32.23 12.21 -25.75
N GLN A 42 33.12 11.25 -25.50
CA GLN A 42 34.16 10.78 -26.42
C GLN A 42 33.96 9.31 -26.82
N LEU A 43 32.70 8.90 -27.00
CA LEU A 43 32.39 7.53 -27.40
C LEU A 43 32.89 7.22 -28.82
N PRO A 44 33.69 6.15 -29.00
CA PRO A 44 33.99 5.56 -30.31
C PRO A 44 32.71 5.18 -31.08
N ASP A 45 32.81 4.96 -32.40
CA ASP A 45 31.67 4.44 -33.17
C ASP A 45 31.43 2.95 -32.83
N PRO A 46 30.29 2.57 -32.23
CA PRO A 46 30.01 1.18 -31.87
C PRO A 46 29.85 0.25 -33.07
N GLY A 47 29.63 0.79 -34.28
CA GLY A 47 29.66 0.02 -35.53
C GLY A 47 31.07 -0.33 -36.01
N VAL A 48 32.09 0.36 -35.49
CA VAL A 48 33.51 0.15 -35.81
C VAL A 48 34.20 -0.67 -34.72
N ASP A 49 34.04 -0.27 -33.46
CA ASP A 49 34.64 -0.95 -32.30
C ASP A 49 33.73 -0.86 -31.07
N ARG A 50 32.92 -1.90 -30.89
CA ARG A 50 31.96 -2.01 -29.78
C ARG A 50 32.65 -2.17 -28.42
N ASP A 51 33.80 -2.82 -28.37
CA ASP A 51 34.53 -3.07 -27.13
C ASP A 51 35.16 -1.77 -26.63
N ALA A 52 35.74 -0.96 -27.53
CA ALA A 52 36.22 0.37 -27.18
C ALA A 52 35.08 1.31 -26.75
N TRP A 53 33.91 1.23 -27.39
CA TRP A 53 32.72 1.98 -26.97
C TRP A 53 32.28 1.64 -25.55
N LEU A 54 32.22 0.34 -25.22
CA LEU A 54 31.86 -0.13 -23.89
C LEU A 54 32.92 0.26 -22.85
N ALA A 55 34.21 0.12 -23.18
CA ALA A 55 35.32 0.47 -22.30
C ALA A 55 35.31 1.97 -21.94
N GLU A 56 35.06 2.85 -22.91
CA GLU A 56 34.92 4.29 -22.66
C GLU A 56 33.70 4.61 -21.79
N GLY A 57 32.57 3.92 -22.01
CA GLY A 57 31.39 4.02 -21.15
C GLY A 57 31.68 3.62 -19.70
N ILE A 58 32.42 2.52 -19.49
CA ILE A 58 32.86 2.07 -18.16
C ILE A 58 33.83 3.08 -17.53
N ALA A 59 34.79 3.62 -18.28
CA ALA A 59 35.73 4.63 -17.78
C ALA A 59 35.01 5.92 -17.36
N SER A 60 34.06 6.38 -18.17
CA SER A 60 33.18 7.51 -17.86
C SER A 60 32.34 7.25 -16.60
N TYR A 61 31.80 6.04 -16.45
CA TYR A 61 31.05 5.64 -15.25
C TYR A 61 31.93 5.63 -13.99
N LYS A 62 33.13 5.03 -14.04
CA LYS A 62 34.09 5.05 -12.93
C LYS A 62 34.44 6.48 -12.50
N THR A 63 34.67 7.37 -13.47
CA THR A 63 34.93 8.79 -13.22
C THR A 63 33.73 9.47 -12.56
N PHE A 64 32.51 9.18 -13.03
CA PHE A 64 31.29 9.74 -12.46
C PHE A 64 31.06 9.29 -11.01
N ILE A 65 31.24 7.99 -10.71
CA ILE A 65 31.14 7.48 -9.33
C ILE A 65 32.21 8.12 -8.43
N SER A 66 33.45 8.22 -8.92
CA SER A 66 34.54 8.86 -8.16
C SER A 66 34.19 10.31 -7.81
N ALA A 67 33.66 11.07 -8.79
CA ALA A 67 33.25 12.46 -8.57
C ALA A 67 32.06 12.60 -7.60
N LEU A 68 31.17 11.61 -7.52
CA LEU A 68 30.11 11.60 -6.49
C LEU A 68 30.72 11.39 -5.11
N LEU A 69 31.63 10.42 -4.96
CA LEU A 69 32.31 10.14 -3.69
C LEU A 69 33.23 11.29 -3.25
N ASP A 70 33.81 12.05 -4.18
CA ASP A 70 34.63 13.24 -3.88
C ASP A 70 33.83 14.36 -3.18
N ILE A 71 32.49 14.33 -3.25
CA ILE A 71 31.60 15.36 -2.68
C ILE A 71 30.65 14.84 -1.59
N THR A 72 30.72 13.56 -1.24
CA THR A 72 29.88 12.93 -0.21
C THR A 72 30.66 12.75 1.08
N ASP A 73 30.03 13.00 2.23
CA ASP A 73 30.69 12.75 3.51
C ASP A 73 30.92 11.24 3.72
N ASN A 74 32.01 10.84 4.36
CA ASN A 74 32.27 9.45 4.70
C ASN A 74 32.00 9.21 6.19
N MET A 75 31.91 7.95 6.62
CA MET A 75 31.81 7.58 8.04
C MET A 75 32.99 6.68 8.43
N VAL A 76 33.82 7.13 9.36
CA VAL A 76 35.01 6.40 9.80
C VAL A 76 34.91 6.17 11.31
N ALA A 77 34.84 4.91 11.72
CA ALA A 77 34.68 4.52 13.13
C ALA A 77 33.47 5.19 13.83
N GLY A 78 32.38 5.41 13.09
CA GLY A 78 31.16 6.04 13.58
C GLY A 78 31.15 7.57 13.53
N GLU A 79 32.26 8.20 13.13
CA GLU A 79 32.36 9.66 13.02
C GLU A 79 32.25 10.11 11.57
N VAL A 80 31.54 11.23 11.33
CA VAL A 80 31.40 11.84 10.01
C VAL A 80 32.73 12.49 9.60
N VAL A 81 33.21 12.16 8.41
CA VAL A 81 34.43 12.70 7.82
C VAL A 81 34.07 13.42 6.51
N PRO A 82 34.02 14.76 6.51
CA PRO A 82 33.68 15.52 5.30
C PRO A 82 34.83 15.54 4.28
N PRO A 83 34.54 15.73 2.98
CA PRO A 83 35.58 15.93 1.96
C PRO A 83 36.41 17.19 2.22
N GLN A 84 37.72 17.13 1.93
CA GLN A 84 38.66 18.20 2.32
C GLN A 84 38.48 19.52 1.56
N ASP A 85 38.18 19.46 0.26
CA ASP A 85 38.15 20.62 -0.64
C ASP A 85 36.72 21.00 -1.10
N VAL A 86 35.71 20.63 -0.31
CA VAL A 86 34.29 20.88 -0.61
C VAL A 86 33.72 21.95 0.31
N VAL A 87 33.11 22.99 -0.27
CA VAL A 87 32.32 23.96 0.48
C VAL A 87 30.93 23.36 0.71
N ARG A 88 30.66 22.97 1.95
CA ARG A 88 29.42 22.30 2.36
C ARG A 88 28.36 23.35 2.65
N HIS A 89 27.23 23.26 1.95
CA HIS A 89 26.05 24.10 2.16
C HIS A 89 24.93 23.37 2.91
N ASP A 90 24.98 22.04 2.90
CA ASP A 90 24.01 21.12 3.50
C ASP A 90 24.54 20.56 4.82
N GLU A 91 23.72 19.75 5.49
CA GLU A 91 24.09 19.02 6.71
C GLU A 91 24.99 17.81 6.43
N ASP A 92 25.40 17.10 7.48
CA ASP A 92 26.19 15.87 7.35
C ASP A 92 25.39 14.80 6.58
N ASP A 93 25.91 14.37 5.43
CA ASP A 93 25.28 13.36 4.58
C ASP A 93 26.30 12.30 4.16
N THR A 94 26.26 11.18 4.89
CA THR A 94 27.13 10.03 4.65
C THR A 94 26.47 8.96 3.78
N TYR A 95 25.17 9.08 3.47
CA TYR A 95 24.43 7.99 2.86
C TYR A 95 24.24 8.22 1.35
N LEU A 96 25.08 7.56 0.55
CA LEU A 96 24.94 7.52 -0.90
C LEU A 96 24.91 6.07 -1.39
N VAL A 97 23.77 5.64 -1.93
CA VAL A 97 23.61 4.32 -2.55
C VAL A 97 23.23 4.48 -4.02
N VAL A 98 23.89 3.70 -4.86
CA VAL A 98 23.64 3.65 -6.30
C VAL A 98 23.00 2.33 -6.69
N ALA A 99 22.31 2.33 -7.82
CA ALA A 99 21.72 1.12 -8.39
C ALA A 99 21.83 1.20 -9.91
N ALA A 100 21.79 0.06 -10.58
CA ALA A 100 21.80 0.00 -12.03
C ALA A 100 20.52 0.60 -12.64
N ASP A 101 20.63 1.08 -13.88
CA ASP A 101 19.53 1.53 -14.73
C ASP A 101 19.87 1.18 -16.21
N LYS A 102 19.13 1.75 -17.18
CA LYS A 102 19.40 1.58 -18.60
C LYS A 102 20.87 1.94 -18.90
N GLY A 103 21.57 1.00 -19.54
CA GLY A 103 22.98 1.14 -19.93
C GLY A 103 23.99 0.84 -18.83
N THR A 104 23.58 0.56 -17.59
CA THR A 104 24.48 0.27 -16.46
C THR A 104 24.14 -1.03 -15.73
N ALA A 105 23.30 -1.89 -16.34
CA ALA A 105 22.78 -3.14 -15.75
C ALA A 105 23.85 -4.03 -15.08
N THR A 106 25.08 -4.08 -15.62
CA THR A 106 26.17 -4.93 -15.11
C THR A 106 27.24 -4.14 -14.34
N PHE A 107 26.97 -2.89 -13.96
CA PHE A 107 27.99 -1.99 -13.41
C PHE A 107 28.01 -1.90 -11.88
N SER A 108 27.13 -2.61 -11.15
CA SER A 108 27.10 -2.56 -9.68
C SER A 108 28.42 -3.00 -9.04
N ASP A 109 29.06 -4.07 -9.52
CA ASP A 109 30.37 -4.50 -9.02
C ASP A 109 31.47 -3.46 -9.29
N ILE A 110 31.37 -2.74 -10.41
CA ILE A 110 32.29 -1.65 -10.75
C ILE A 110 32.13 -0.49 -9.77
N ALA A 111 30.89 -0.13 -9.42
CA ALA A 111 30.63 0.91 -8.43
C ALA A 111 31.15 0.52 -7.04
N ASN A 112 30.92 -0.73 -6.62
CA ASN A 112 31.43 -1.27 -5.35
C ASN A 112 32.96 -1.31 -5.30
N GLU A 113 33.63 -1.65 -6.41
CA GLU A 113 35.10 -1.58 -6.53
C GLU A 113 35.62 -0.16 -6.30
N VAL A 114 34.99 0.84 -6.92
CA VAL A 114 35.35 2.26 -6.74
C VAL A 114 35.11 2.70 -5.29
N ALA A 115 33.94 2.41 -4.72
CA ALA A 115 33.65 2.74 -3.32
C ALA A 115 34.67 2.11 -2.34
N GLY A 116 35.07 0.85 -2.59
CA GLY A 116 36.12 0.19 -1.84
C GLY A 116 37.47 0.89 -1.93
N SER A 117 37.85 1.41 -3.11
CA SER A 117 39.10 2.18 -3.26
C SER A 117 39.11 3.51 -2.49
N TYR A 118 37.93 4.08 -2.24
CA TYR A 118 37.74 5.27 -1.42
C TYR A 118 37.67 4.96 0.09
N ASN A 119 37.69 3.67 0.48
CA ASN A 119 37.33 3.22 1.83
C ASN A 119 36.00 3.83 2.30
N PHE A 120 35.04 3.93 1.38
CA PHE A 120 33.71 4.42 1.70
C PHE A 120 33.01 3.42 2.61
N TRP A 121 32.36 3.91 3.66
CA TRP A 121 31.89 3.08 4.78
C TRP A 121 30.86 2.01 4.40
N LEU A 122 30.06 2.24 3.35
CA LEU A 122 29.11 1.25 2.84
C LEU A 122 29.79 0.04 2.18
N GLY A 123 31.05 0.17 1.75
CA GLY A 123 31.76 -0.90 1.04
C GLY A 123 30.96 -1.42 -0.15
N ASP A 124 30.71 -2.73 -0.19
CA ASP A 124 29.91 -3.39 -1.25
C ASP A 124 28.38 -3.33 -1.03
N ALA A 125 27.93 -2.56 -0.04
CA ALA A 125 26.55 -2.10 0.09
C ALA A 125 26.30 -0.79 -0.68
N PHE A 126 27.35 -0.14 -1.20
CA PHE A 126 27.25 1.10 -1.97
C PHE A 126 26.38 0.94 -3.23
N ALA A 127 26.48 -0.20 -3.90
CA ALA A 127 25.66 -0.55 -5.04
C ALA A 127 24.95 -1.91 -4.86
N SER A 128 23.62 -1.91 -4.99
CA SER A 128 22.80 -3.13 -4.95
C SER A 128 22.87 -3.92 -6.25
N GLY A 129 22.56 -5.23 -6.18
CA GLY A 129 22.50 -6.10 -7.36
C GLY A 129 23.86 -6.45 -7.98
N GLY A 130 24.93 -6.35 -7.20
CA GLY A 130 26.25 -6.87 -7.58
C GLY A 130 26.35 -8.40 -7.47
N SER A 131 27.51 -8.96 -7.78
CA SER A 131 27.80 -10.41 -7.73
C SER A 131 27.57 -11.09 -6.37
N ALA A 132 27.58 -10.30 -5.29
CA ALA A 132 27.28 -10.74 -3.92
C ALA A 132 25.91 -10.25 -3.40
N GLY A 133 25.01 -9.83 -4.30
CA GLY A 133 23.66 -9.37 -4.00
C GLY A 133 22.56 -10.39 -4.33
N TYR A 134 21.30 -9.96 -4.24
CA TYR A 134 20.16 -10.79 -4.62
C TYR A 134 19.96 -10.77 -6.14
N ASP A 135 19.84 -11.95 -6.77
CA ASP A 135 19.52 -12.06 -8.18
C ASP A 135 18.02 -11.84 -8.41
N HIS A 136 17.65 -10.62 -8.79
CA HIS A 136 16.25 -10.27 -9.03
C HIS A 136 15.58 -11.14 -10.09
N LYS A 137 16.33 -11.55 -11.13
CA LYS A 137 15.82 -12.42 -12.19
C LYS A 137 15.64 -13.84 -11.68
N GLY A 138 16.64 -14.35 -10.96
CA GLY A 138 16.57 -15.66 -10.30
C GLY A 138 15.44 -15.75 -9.29
N MET A 139 15.17 -14.68 -8.54
CA MET A 139 14.05 -14.58 -7.61
C MET A 139 12.69 -14.34 -8.30
N GLY A 140 12.72 -13.81 -9.53
CA GLY A 140 11.54 -13.30 -10.24
C GLY A 140 10.78 -12.20 -9.49
N ILE A 141 11.47 -11.47 -8.59
CA ILE A 141 10.81 -10.71 -7.52
C ILE A 141 9.98 -9.53 -8.07
N THR A 142 10.46 -8.86 -9.13
CA THR A 142 9.72 -7.79 -9.81
C THR A 142 8.41 -8.30 -10.42
N ALA A 143 8.46 -9.46 -11.10
CA ALA A 143 7.27 -10.07 -11.69
C ALA A 143 6.30 -10.54 -10.62
N ARG A 144 6.80 -11.18 -9.55
CA ARG A 144 6.01 -11.62 -8.40
C ARG A 144 5.30 -10.44 -7.71
N GLY A 145 6.00 -9.32 -7.53
CA GLY A 145 5.42 -8.09 -6.97
C GLY A 145 4.26 -7.56 -7.81
N ALA A 146 4.45 -7.45 -9.13
CA ALA A 146 3.39 -7.00 -10.04
C ALA A 146 2.23 -8.00 -10.10
N TRP A 147 2.52 -9.29 -9.92
CA TRP A 147 1.52 -10.34 -9.85
C TRP A 147 0.64 -10.27 -8.59
N GLU A 148 1.10 -9.68 -7.49
CA GLU A 148 0.21 -9.39 -6.34
C GLU A 148 -0.92 -8.43 -6.72
N SER A 149 -0.64 -7.41 -7.55
CA SER A 149 -1.68 -6.53 -8.11
C SER A 149 -2.62 -7.29 -9.04
N VAL A 150 -2.08 -8.14 -9.92
CA VAL A 150 -2.89 -8.98 -10.83
C VAL A 150 -3.83 -9.89 -10.03
N LYS A 151 -3.32 -10.63 -9.04
CA LYS A 151 -4.13 -11.47 -8.16
C LYS A 151 -5.23 -10.68 -7.48
N ARG A 152 -4.92 -9.48 -6.96
CA ARG A 152 -5.93 -8.62 -6.34
C ARG A 152 -7.02 -8.19 -7.32
N HIS A 153 -6.63 -7.74 -8.51
CA HIS A 153 -7.57 -7.28 -9.54
C HIS A 153 -8.50 -8.39 -10.02
N PHE A 154 -7.98 -9.59 -10.28
CA PHE A 154 -8.80 -10.74 -10.67
C PHE A 154 -9.71 -11.23 -9.55
N ARG A 155 -9.25 -11.20 -8.30
CA ARG A 155 -10.09 -11.53 -7.14
C ARG A 155 -11.30 -10.60 -7.00
N GLU A 156 -11.14 -9.32 -7.32
CA GLU A 156 -12.26 -8.36 -7.37
C GLU A 156 -13.25 -8.63 -8.51
N LEU A 157 -12.84 -9.41 -9.51
CA LEU A 157 -13.68 -9.89 -10.61
C LEU A 157 -14.20 -11.32 -10.36
N GLY A 158 -13.90 -11.91 -9.20
CA GLY A 158 -14.35 -13.25 -8.83
C GLY A 158 -13.61 -14.39 -9.54
N VAL A 159 -12.37 -14.16 -9.99
CA VAL A 159 -11.55 -15.16 -10.70
C VAL A 159 -10.28 -15.47 -9.89
N ASP A 160 -10.02 -16.75 -9.62
CA ASP A 160 -8.76 -17.20 -9.06
C ASP A 160 -7.75 -17.55 -10.15
N THR A 161 -6.82 -16.63 -10.42
CA THR A 161 -5.72 -16.83 -11.40
C THR A 161 -4.82 -18.04 -11.11
N GLN A 162 -4.90 -18.64 -9.92
CA GLN A 162 -4.10 -19.80 -9.53
C GLN A 162 -4.86 -21.12 -9.66
N ALA A 163 -6.16 -21.10 -10.00
CA ALA A 163 -7.00 -22.29 -10.14
C ALA A 163 -7.89 -22.29 -11.39
N GLU A 164 -8.06 -21.15 -12.06
CA GLU A 164 -8.95 -20.97 -13.20
C GLU A 164 -8.21 -20.42 -14.42
N ASP A 165 -8.52 -20.97 -15.59
CA ASP A 165 -7.95 -20.53 -16.87
C ASP A 165 -8.39 -19.12 -17.25
N PHE A 166 -7.44 -18.29 -17.68
CA PHE A 166 -7.70 -16.92 -18.15
C PHE A 166 -6.78 -16.55 -19.32
N THR A 167 -7.27 -15.66 -20.18
CA THR A 167 -6.58 -15.26 -21.42
C THR A 167 -5.65 -14.08 -21.21
N VAL A 168 -4.47 -14.13 -21.84
CA VAL A 168 -3.42 -13.12 -21.68
C VAL A 168 -2.91 -12.67 -23.04
N VAL A 169 -2.69 -11.37 -23.19
CA VAL A 169 -1.77 -10.80 -24.17
C VAL A 169 -0.62 -10.12 -23.45
N GLY A 170 0.55 -10.03 -24.08
CA GLY A 170 1.66 -9.38 -23.41
C GLY A 170 2.77 -8.80 -24.27
N ILE A 171 3.62 -8.04 -23.61
CA ILE A 171 4.71 -7.29 -24.21
C ILE A 171 6.03 -7.83 -23.65
N GLY A 172 6.78 -8.55 -24.47
CA GLY A 172 8.02 -9.22 -24.09
C GLY A 172 8.17 -10.62 -24.68
N ASP A 173 9.17 -11.35 -24.18
CA ASP A 173 9.44 -12.74 -24.53
C ASP A 173 9.89 -13.55 -23.30
N MET A 174 9.91 -14.88 -23.43
CA MET A 174 10.25 -15.80 -22.34
C MET A 174 11.71 -15.68 -21.86
N SER A 175 12.61 -15.04 -22.60
CA SER A 175 13.99 -14.81 -22.14
C SER A 175 14.11 -13.61 -21.19
N GLY A 176 13.12 -12.71 -21.23
CA GLY A 176 13.04 -11.51 -20.40
C GLY A 176 12.81 -11.83 -18.93
N ASP A 177 13.41 -11.04 -18.04
CA ASP A 177 13.24 -11.17 -16.59
C ASP A 177 11.76 -11.05 -16.19
N VAL A 178 11.16 -9.90 -16.44
CA VAL A 178 9.77 -9.63 -16.00
C VAL A 178 8.75 -10.44 -16.79
N PHE A 179 8.88 -10.50 -18.11
CA PHE A 179 7.93 -11.23 -18.95
C PHE A 179 7.99 -12.74 -18.69
N GLY A 180 9.18 -13.32 -18.75
CA GLY A 180 9.40 -14.75 -18.58
C GLY A 180 8.96 -15.24 -17.21
N ASN A 181 9.39 -14.56 -16.14
CA ASN A 181 8.93 -14.90 -14.79
C ASN A 181 7.40 -14.74 -14.67
N GLY A 182 6.83 -13.64 -15.14
CA GLY A 182 5.39 -13.37 -15.05
C GLY A 182 4.52 -14.44 -15.73
N MET A 183 4.92 -14.89 -16.92
CA MET A 183 4.18 -15.93 -17.67
C MET A 183 4.34 -17.35 -17.10
N LEU A 184 5.08 -17.50 -16.00
CA LEU A 184 5.25 -18.75 -15.24
C LEU A 184 4.63 -18.69 -13.83
N LEU A 185 4.04 -17.56 -13.42
CA LEU A 185 3.39 -17.40 -12.11
C LEU A 185 1.98 -18.02 -12.03
N SER A 186 1.50 -18.60 -13.12
CA SER A 186 0.28 -19.41 -13.14
C SER A 186 0.32 -20.43 -14.28
N GLU A 187 -0.04 -21.68 -13.96
CA GLU A 187 -0.23 -22.75 -14.94
C GLU A 187 -1.51 -22.57 -15.78
N HIS A 188 -2.41 -21.70 -15.33
CA HIS A 188 -3.71 -21.42 -15.93
C HIS A 188 -3.69 -20.29 -16.99
N ILE A 189 -2.51 -19.73 -17.27
CA ILE A 189 -2.34 -18.71 -18.31
C ILE A 189 -2.57 -19.32 -19.69
N ARG A 190 -3.55 -18.78 -20.41
CA ARG A 190 -3.76 -18.96 -21.86
C ARG A 190 -3.18 -17.76 -22.60
N LEU A 191 -1.89 -17.81 -22.95
CA LEU A 191 -1.21 -16.72 -23.66
C LEU A 191 -1.62 -16.69 -25.14
N VAL A 192 -2.54 -15.79 -25.48
CA VAL A 192 -3.14 -15.66 -26.82
C VAL A 192 -2.18 -15.00 -27.81
N ALA A 193 -1.48 -13.96 -27.37
CA ALA A 193 -0.49 -13.29 -28.21
C ALA A 193 0.56 -12.56 -27.36
N ALA A 194 1.77 -12.45 -27.91
CA ALA A 194 2.82 -11.63 -27.33
C ALA A 194 3.71 -11.05 -28.42
N PHE A 195 4.43 -9.97 -28.14
CA PHE A 195 5.42 -9.43 -29.07
C PHE A 195 6.63 -8.87 -28.34
N ASP A 196 7.80 -8.99 -28.98
CA ASP A 196 9.05 -8.38 -28.54
C ASP A 196 9.64 -7.51 -29.66
N HIS A 197 10.93 -7.19 -29.55
CA HIS A 197 11.65 -6.45 -30.57
C HIS A 197 11.91 -7.27 -31.86
N ARG A 198 11.72 -8.60 -31.83
CA ARG A 198 12.07 -9.53 -32.92
C ARG A 198 10.85 -10.14 -33.59
N HIS A 199 9.88 -10.60 -32.80
CA HIS A 199 8.80 -11.48 -33.22
C HIS A 199 7.44 -11.04 -32.65
N ILE A 200 6.39 -11.52 -33.31
CA ILE A 200 5.00 -11.52 -32.85
C ILE A 200 4.59 -12.99 -32.75
N PHE A 201 4.30 -13.44 -31.53
CA PHE A 201 3.78 -14.76 -31.18
C PHE A 201 2.24 -14.68 -31.12
N ILE A 202 1.55 -15.63 -31.77
CA ILE A 202 0.09 -15.77 -31.69
C ILE A 202 -0.27 -17.23 -31.56
N ASP A 203 -1.06 -17.55 -30.54
CA ASP A 203 -1.73 -18.82 -30.34
C ASP A 203 -3.23 -18.53 -30.09
N PRO A 204 -4.13 -18.68 -31.08
CA PRO A 204 -5.51 -18.24 -30.97
C PRO A 204 -6.34 -18.89 -29.85
N ASN A 205 -6.03 -20.15 -29.50
CA ASN A 205 -6.74 -20.91 -28.48
C ASN A 205 -5.76 -21.87 -27.76
N PRO A 206 -4.85 -21.35 -26.94
CA PRO A 206 -3.79 -22.13 -26.32
C PRO A 206 -4.38 -23.05 -25.24
N ASP A 207 -3.86 -24.28 -25.15
CA ASP A 207 -4.08 -25.15 -23.99
C ASP A 207 -3.17 -24.70 -22.84
N ALA A 208 -3.74 -24.46 -21.66
CA ALA A 208 -3.01 -23.87 -20.53
C ALA A 208 -1.83 -24.75 -20.08
N ALA A 209 -2.08 -26.05 -19.85
CA ALA A 209 -1.06 -26.98 -19.37
C ALA A 209 0.06 -27.22 -20.39
N THR A 210 -0.30 -27.47 -21.65
CA THR A 210 0.66 -27.73 -22.73
C THR A 210 1.51 -26.48 -23.01
N SER A 211 0.86 -25.31 -23.13
CA SER A 211 1.58 -24.06 -23.38
C SER A 211 2.42 -23.62 -22.18
N TYR A 212 2.01 -23.91 -20.94
CA TYR A 212 2.83 -23.63 -19.76
C TYR A 212 4.14 -24.42 -19.78
N ALA A 213 4.07 -25.73 -20.04
CA ALA A 213 5.25 -26.58 -20.14
C ALA A 213 6.24 -26.06 -21.20
N GLU A 214 5.72 -25.61 -22.34
CA GLU A 214 6.54 -25.05 -23.41
C GLU A 214 7.12 -23.68 -23.06
N ARG A 215 6.34 -22.78 -22.46
CA ARG A 215 6.83 -21.50 -21.92
C ARG A 215 7.98 -21.73 -20.93
N ARG A 216 7.85 -22.73 -20.04
CA ARG A 216 8.90 -23.10 -19.08
C ARG A 216 10.17 -23.58 -19.78
N ARG A 217 10.05 -24.47 -20.77
CA ARG A 217 11.18 -24.93 -21.59
C ARG A 217 11.91 -23.76 -22.25
N LEU A 218 11.17 -22.79 -22.80
CA LEU A 218 11.76 -21.60 -23.42
C LEU A 218 12.44 -20.67 -22.42
N PHE A 219 11.88 -20.50 -21.23
CA PHE A 219 12.48 -19.69 -20.17
C PHE A 219 13.84 -20.26 -19.73
N ASP A 220 13.93 -21.59 -19.60
CA ASP A 220 15.14 -22.29 -19.16
C ASP A 220 16.22 -22.38 -20.27
N LEU A 221 15.85 -22.11 -21.53
CA LEU A 221 16.78 -22.15 -22.67
C LEU A 221 17.66 -20.88 -22.71
N PRO A 222 19.00 -21.02 -22.75
CA PRO A 222 19.90 -19.88 -22.85
C PRO A 222 19.67 -19.08 -24.14
N ARG A 223 19.47 -17.76 -24.02
CA ARG A 223 19.27 -16.82 -25.14
C ARG A 223 18.07 -17.16 -26.06
N SER A 224 17.01 -17.72 -25.48
CA SER A 224 15.79 -18.05 -26.21
C SER A 224 15.08 -16.83 -26.83
N SER A 225 14.16 -17.14 -27.72
CA SER A 225 13.26 -16.21 -28.38
C SER A 225 11.94 -16.90 -28.68
N TRP A 226 10.93 -16.14 -29.09
CA TRP A 226 9.71 -16.73 -29.62
C TRP A 226 9.99 -17.68 -30.80
N GLY A 227 11.05 -17.45 -31.59
CA GLY A 227 11.41 -18.33 -32.70
C GLY A 227 11.82 -19.75 -32.28
N ASP A 228 12.09 -19.98 -31.00
CA ASP A 228 12.46 -21.30 -30.46
C ASP A 228 11.24 -22.09 -29.97
N TYR A 229 10.03 -21.51 -29.97
CA TYR A 229 8.79 -22.16 -29.53
C TYR A 229 8.45 -23.32 -30.48
N ASP A 230 8.04 -24.45 -29.92
CA ASP A 230 7.59 -25.60 -30.70
C ASP A 230 6.25 -25.31 -31.38
N THR A 231 6.30 -25.05 -32.68
CA THR A 231 5.12 -24.67 -33.47
C THR A 231 4.09 -25.80 -33.59
N ASP A 232 4.46 -27.05 -33.33
CA ASP A 232 3.53 -28.18 -33.34
C ASP A 232 2.56 -28.13 -32.14
N LEU A 233 2.88 -27.34 -31.11
CA LEU A 233 2.04 -27.12 -29.93
C LEU A 233 1.08 -25.94 -30.07
N LEU A 234 1.20 -25.14 -31.14
CA LEU A 234 0.31 -24.01 -31.39
C LEU A 234 -1.08 -24.50 -31.80
N SER A 235 -2.12 -23.82 -31.34
CA SER A 235 -3.48 -24.10 -31.80
C SER A 235 -3.67 -23.75 -33.29
N ALA A 236 -4.79 -24.20 -33.86
CA ALA A 236 -5.12 -24.00 -35.26
C ALA A 236 -5.04 -22.50 -35.65
N GLY A 237 -4.22 -22.20 -36.65
CA GLY A 237 -4.02 -20.84 -37.14
C GLY A 237 -3.01 -20.01 -36.35
N GLY A 238 -2.38 -20.55 -35.31
CA GLY A 238 -1.28 -19.90 -34.60
C GLY A 238 0.00 -19.81 -35.44
N GLY A 239 0.93 -18.96 -34.99
CA GLY A 239 2.20 -18.79 -35.65
C GLY A 239 3.11 -17.77 -34.97
N ILE A 240 4.37 -17.79 -35.41
CA ILE A 240 5.40 -16.85 -34.98
C ILE A 240 5.88 -16.07 -36.19
N PHE A 241 5.75 -14.76 -36.12
CA PHE A 241 5.97 -13.88 -37.25
C PHE A 241 7.10 -12.89 -36.97
N PRO A 242 8.05 -12.67 -37.90
CA PRO A 242 9.09 -11.68 -37.69
C PRO A 242 8.50 -10.27 -37.77
N ARG A 243 8.90 -9.39 -36.85
CA ARG A 243 8.48 -7.97 -36.83
C ARG A 243 8.97 -7.21 -38.07
N SER A 244 9.98 -7.73 -38.77
CA SER A 244 10.49 -7.19 -40.04
C SER A 244 9.66 -7.57 -41.27
N ALA A 245 8.61 -8.40 -41.14
CA ALA A 245 7.74 -8.75 -42.24
C ALA A 245 7.04 -7.52 -42.84
N LYS A 246 6.84 -7.51 -44.17
CA LYS A 246 6.07 -6.44 -44.82
C LYS A 246 4.56 -6.52 -44.51
N ALA A 247 4.06 -7.74 -44.36
CA ALA A 247 2.68 -8.04 -44.00
C ALA A 247 2.61 -9.45 -43.40
N ILE A 248 1.70 -9.65 -42.46
CA ILE A 248 1.41 -10.92 -41.80
C ILE A 248 -0.01 -11.35 -42.20
N PRO A 249 -0.20 -12.56 -42.74
CA PRO A 249 -1.53 -13.06 -43.06
C PRO A 249 -2.32 -13.31 -41.78
N VAL A 250 -3.60 -12.94 -41.77
CA VAL A 250 -4.50 -13.12 -40.64
C VAL A 250 -5.62 -14.07 -41.07
N ASN A 251 -5.67 -15.25 -40.44
CA ASN A 251 -6.70 -16.25 -40.70
C ASN A 251 -7.92 -16.06 -39.78
N GLY A 252 -8.95 -16.92 -39.92
CA GLY A 252 -10.18 -16.83 -39.13
C GLY A 252 -9.95 -16.93 -37.62
N HIS A 253 -9.08 -17.83 -37.19
CA HIS A 253 -8.77 -18.04 -35.77
C HIS A 253 -8.09 -16.82 -35.14
N ILE A 254 -7.09 -16.25 -35.81
CA ILE A 254 -6.41 -15.03 -35.33
C ILE A 254 -7.40 -13.85 -35.25
N ARG A 255 -8.28 -13.72 -36.26
CA ARG A 255 -9.28 -12.64 -36.25
C ARG A 255 -10.24 -12.74 -35.07
N GLU A 256 -10.72 -13.94 -34.78
CA GLU A 256 -11.61 -14.20 -33.65
C GLU A 256 -10.92 -13.90 -32.32
N ALA A 257 -9.72 -14.46 -32.11
CA ALA A 257 -8.97 -14.32 -30.85
C ALA A 257 -8.57 -12.86 -30.54
N LEU A 258 -8.22 -12.06 -31.56
CA LEU A 258 -7.82 -10.66 -31.40
C LEU A 258 -8.97 -9.67 -31.64
N GLY A 259 -10.17 -10.15 -31.98
CA GLY A 259 -11.33 -9.30 -32.29
C GLY A 259 -11.11 -8.37 -33.48
N ILE A 260 -10.51 -8.88 -34.57
CA ILE A 260 -10.24 -8.18 -35.84
C ILE A 260 -11.41 -8.38 -36.81
N GLU A 261 -11.76 -7.35 -37.60
CA GLU A 261 -12.83 -7.42 -38.60
C GLU A 261 -12.67 -8.58 -39.61
N GLU A 262 -13.76 -9.32 -39.89
CA GLU A 262 -13.77 -10.56 -40.69
C GLU A 262 -13.12 -10.43 -42.09
N LYS A 263 -13.25 -9.27 -42.72
CA LYS A 263 -12.72 -9.00 -44.07
C LYS A 263 -11.20 -8.80 -44.11
N VAL A 264 -10.54 -8.64 -42.96
CA VAL A 264 -9.09 -8.40 -42.87
C VAL A 264 -8.34 -9.71 -43.04
N THR A 265 -7.57 -9.82 -44.12
CA THR A 265 -6.81 -11.04 -44.45
C THR A 265 -5.31 -10.91 -44.23
N LYS A 266 -4.80 -9.69 -44.00
CA LYS A 266 -3.40 -9.40 -43.68
C LYS A 266 -3.27 -8.06 -42.97
N LEU A 267 -2.27 -7.92 -42.10
CA LEU A 267 -1.93 -6.69 -41.40
C LEU A 267 -0.43 -6.41 -41.50
N THR A 268 -0.01 -5.16 -41.33
CA THR A 268 1.41 -4.89 -41.06
C THR A 268 1.75 -5.36 -39.63
N PRO A 269 3.03 -5.63 -39.30
CA PRO A 269 3.40 -5.94 -37.92
C PRO A 269 2.95 -4.87 -36.91
N ALA A 270 2.99 -3.59 -37.30
CA ALA A 270 2.53 -2.48 -36.45
C ALA A 270 1.03 -2.56 -36.17
N ASP A 271 0.21 -2.76 -37.20
CA ASP A 271 -1.24 -2.89 -37.05
C ASP A 271 -1.64 -4.15 -36.27
N LEU A 272 -0.88 -5.24 -36.44
CA LEU A 272 -1.12 -6.48 -35.68
C LEU A 272 -0.78 -6.30 -34.19
N MET A 273 0.32 -5.60 -33.86
CA MET A 273 0.63 -5.27 -32.46
C MET A 273 -0.44 -4.37 -31.83
N LYS A 274 -1.02 -3.42 -32.57
CA LYS A 274 -2.19 -2.65 -32.10
C LYS A 274 -3.38 -3.56 -31.80
N ALA A 275 -3.72 -4.45 -32.72
CA ALA A 275 -4.80 -5.41 -32.52
C ALA A 275 -4.57 -6.33 -31.31
N ILE A 276 -3.30 -6.66 -31.00
CA ILE A 276 -2.94 -7.40 -29.79
C ILE A 276 -3.20 -6.56 -28.53
N LEU A 277 -2.81 -5.28 -28.50
CA LEU A 277 -3.07 -4.39 -27.36
C LEU A 277 -4.57 -4.16 -27.14
N GLU A 278 -5.34 -4.13 -28.23
CA GLU A 278 -6.80 -3.98 -28.22
C GLU A 278 -7.53 -5.33 -28.10
N ALA A 279 -6.85 -6.46 -27.88
CA ALA A 279 -7.49 -7.77 -27.89
C ALA A 279 -8.52 -7.91 -26.74
N PRO A 280 -9.67 -8.59 -26.98
CA PRO A 280 -10.71 -8.78 -25.98
C PRO A 280 -10.38 -9.97 -25.05
N VAL A 281 -9.25 -9.89 -24.34
CA VAL A 281 -8.76 -10.93 -23.41
C VAL A 281 -8.84 -10.48 -21.95
N ASP A 282 -8.46 -11.32 -21.00
CA ASP A 282 -8.59 -10.98 -19.58
C ASP A 282 -7.47 -10.07 -19.07
N LEU A 283 -6.21 -10.34 -19.44
CA LEU A 283 -5.01 -9.63 -18.96
C LEU A 283 -4.14 -9.08 -20.09
N LEU A 284 -3.74 -7.82 -19.98
CA LEU A 284 -2.54 -7.28 -20.65
C LEU A 284 -1.36 -7.27 -19.67
N TRP A 285 -0.34 -8.07 -19.95
CA TRP A 285 0.90 -8.11 -19.16
C TRP A 285 2.02 -7.32 -19.83
N ASN A 286 2.45 -6.23 -19.22
CA ASN A 286 3.61 -5.49 -19.67
C ASN A 286 4.88 -5.98 -18.96
N GLY A 287 5.68 -6.80 -19.65
CA GLY A 287 7.03 -7.18 -19.22
C GLY A 287 8.15 -6.52 -20.04
N GLY A 288 7.80 -5.55 -20.89
CA GLY A 288 8.68 -4.91 -21.86
C GLY A 288 9.11 -3.50 -21.48
N ILE A 289 9.81 -2.83 -22.40
CA ILE A 289 10.28 -1.45 -22.27
C ILE A 289 9.62 -0.61 -23.35
N GLY A 290 8.92 0.46 -22.95
CA GLY A 290 8.28 1.40 -23.85
C GLY A 290 6.89 1.79 -23.38
N THR A 291 6.33 2.83 -23.97
CA THR A 291 4.98 3.32 -23.65
C THR A 291 4.03 3.04 -24.80
N TYR A 292 3.14 2.07 -24.56
CA TYR A 292 2.25 1.44 -25.55
C TYR A 292 0.82 1.96 -25.47
N VAL A 293 0.43 2.57 -24.35
CA VAL A 293 -0.91 3.13 -24.16
C VAL A 293 -0.80 4.56 -23.66
N LYS A 294 -1.60 5.46 -24.23
CA LYS A 294 -1.77 6.85 -23.78
C LYS A 294 -3.26 7.16 -23.57
N ALA A 295 -3.61 8.35 -23.12
CA ALA A 295 -4.99 8.81 -23.22
C ALA A 295 -5.32 9.30 -24.64
N SER A 296 -6.60 9.24 -25.01
CA SER A 296 -7.12 9.84 -26.24
C SER A 296 -6.87 11.36 -26.34
N THR A 297 -6.65 12.02 -25.20
CA THR A 297 -6.33 13.46 -25.12
C THR A 297 -4.84 13.79 -25.27
N GLU A 298 -3.97 12.78 -25.25
CA GLU A 298 -2.52 12.94 -25.45
C GLU A 298 -2.16 12.72 -26.92
N SER A 299 -1.20 13.46 -27.43
CA SER A 299 -0.56 13.16 -28.72
C SER A 299 0.62 12.20 -28.53
N ASN A 300 1.05 11.53 -29.60
CA ASN A 300 2.28 10.73 -29.55
C ASN A 300 3.52 11.56 -29.19
N ALA A 301 3.53 12.85 -29.55
CA ALA A 301 4.63 13.76 -29.23
C ALA A 301 4.73 14.03 -27.71
N ASP A 302 3.59 14.07 -27.01
CA ASP A 302 3.55 14.30 -25.55
C ASP A 302 4.15 13.11 -24.77
N VAL A 303 4.01 11.89 -25.30
CA VAL A 303 4.53 10.67 -24.67
C VAL A 303 6.07 10.59 -24.73
N GLY A 304 6.67 11.08 -25.81
CA GLY A 304 8.13 11.13 -25.96
C GLY A 304 8.82 9.80 -26.30
N ASP A 305 8.07 8.76 -26.65
CA ASP A 305 8.59 7.44 -27.07
C ASP A 305 8.31 7.16 -28.56
N LYS A 306 9.14 7.74 -29.44
CA LYS A 306 8.96 7.64 -30.90
C LYS A 306 9.00 6.22 -31.44
N ALA A 307 9.70 5.29 -30.77
CA ALA A 307 9.85 3.91 -31.24
C ALA A 307 8.51 3.16 -31.25
N ASN A 308 7.57 3.58 -30.40
CA ASN A 308 6.28 2.94 -30.25
C ASN A 308 5.11 3.77 -30.83
N ASP A 309 5.36 4.92 -31.47
CA ASP A 309 4.30 5.78 -32.06
C ASP A 309 3.38 5.02 -33.02
N ALA A 310 3.94 4.13 -33.83
CA ALA A 310 3.18 3.37 -34.83
C ALA A 310 2.30 2.27 -34.22
N ILE A 311 2.56 1.86 -32.97
CA ILE A 311 1.86 0.76 -32.28
C ILE A 311 1.06 1.22 -31.07
N ARG A 312 1.21 2.48 -30.64
CA ARG A 312 0.52 3.02 -29.48
C ARG A 312 -1.00 3.09 -29.69
N VAL A 313 -1.74 2.74 -28.66
CA VAL A 313 -3.22 2.79 -28.60
C VAL A 313 -3.69 3.70 -27.46
N ASP A 314 -4.98 4.00 -27.41
CA ASP A 314 -5.56 4.79 -26.32
C ASP A 314 -6.11 3.89 -25.20
N GLY A 315 -6.11 4.39 -23.97
CA GLY A 315 -6.60 3.66 -22.80
C GLY A 315 -8.09 3.33 -22.90
N ALA A 316 -8.86 4.16 -23.62
CA ALA A 316 -10.27 3.90 -23.94
C ALA A 316 -10.48 2.73 -24.92
N ASP A 317 -9.46 2.35 -25.70
CA ASP A 317 -9.54 1.30 -26.71
C ASP A 317 -9.12 -0.08 -26.15
N LEU A 318 -8.54 -0.12 -24.94
CA LEU A 318 -8.21 -1.37 -24.27
C LEU A 318 -9.49 -2.14 -23.92
N ARG A 319 -9.59 -3.36 -24.46
CA ARG A 319 -10.71 -4.29 -24.18
C ARG A 319 -10.39 -5.33 -23.13
N VAL A 320 -9.19 -5.29 -22.54
CA VAL A 320 -8.80 -6.18 -21.45
C VAL A 320 -9.50 -5.81 -20.14
N LYS A 321 -9.64 -6.77 -19.24
CA LYS A 321 -10.22 -6.52 -17.90
C LYS A 321 -9.18 -5.99 -16.92
N VAL A 322 -7.96 -6.52 -16.99
CA VAL A 322 -6.85 -6.23 -16.07
C VAL A 322 -5.61 -5.85 -16.87
N VAL A 323 -4.84 -4.89 -16.36
CA VAL A 323 -3.49 -4.59 -16.83
C VAL A 323 -2.53 -4.77 -15.66
N GLY A 324 -1.44 -5.52 -15.89
CA GLY A 324 -0.34 -5.65 -14.93
C GLY A 324 0.94 -5.03 -15.49
N GLU A 325 1.51 -4.04 -14.80
CA GLU A 325 2.73 -3.34 -15.22
C GLU A 325 3.96 -3.84 -14.48
N GLY A 326 4.51 -4.96 -14.93
CA GLY A 326 5.82 -5.43 -14.45
C GLY A 326 6.98 -4.55 -14.95
N GLY A 327 6.90 -4.06 -16.20
CA GLY A 327 7.83 -3.08 -16.76
C GLY A 327 7.47 -1.64 -16.35
N ASN A 328 8.43 -0.72 -16.47
CA ASN A 328 8.19 0.70 -16.18
C ASN A 328 7.54 1.40 -17.38
N LEU A 329 6.59 2.30 -17.10
CA LEU A 329 5.96 3.23 -18.04
C LEU A 329 5.34 2.56 -19.28
N GLY A 330 4.70 1.39 -19.09
CA GLY A 330 3.94 0.71 -20.16
C GLY A 330 2.79 1.57 -20.67
N LEU A 331 2.18 2.33 -19.75
CA LEU A 331 1.09 3.24 -19.99
C LEU A 331 1.47 4.64 -19.47
N THR A 332 1.00 5.70 -20.14
CA THR A 332 1.04 7.04 -19.53
C THR A 332 0.07 7.10 -18.35
N GLN A 333 0.31 8.03 -17.41
CA GLN A 333 -0.60 8.20 -16.27
C GLN A 333 -2.04 8.51 -16.72
N LEU A 334 -2.21 9.36 -17.73
CA LEU A 334 -3.54 9.67 -18.28
C LEU A 334 -4.17 8.46 -18.97
N GLY A 335 -3.38 7.64 -19.67
CA GLY A 335 -3.86 6.39 -20.29
C GLY A 335 -4.36 5.38 -19.24
N ARG A 336 -3.65 5.25 -18.11
CA ARG A 336 -4.11 4.42 -16.98
C ARG A 336 -5.44 4.93 -16.42
N ILE A 337 -5.56 6.26 -16.24
CA ILE A 337 -6.79 6.89 -15.73
C ILE A 337 -7.95 6.68 -16.71
N GLU A 338 -7.72 6.82 -18.01
CA GLU A 338 -8.72 6.61 -19.04
C GLU A 338 -9.25 5.17 -19.03
N PHE A 339 -8.35 4.17 -19.02
CA PHE A 339 -8.71 2.76 -18.89
C PHE A 339 -9.48 2.46 -17.60
N ALA A 340 -9.00 2.97 -16.46
CA ALA A 340 -9.66 2.76 -15.16
C ALA A 340 -11.08 3.35 -15.12
N ARG A 341 -11.33 4.48 -15.81
CA ARG A 341 -12.67 5.09 -15.89
C ARG A 341 -13.66 4.29 -16.75
N GLN A 342 -13.16 3.43 -17.63
CA GLN A 342 -13.99 2.48 -18.39
C GLN A 342 -14.28 1.18 -17.60
N GLY A 343 -13.80 1.07 -16.36
CA GLY A 343 -14.00 -0.11 -15.51
C GLY A 343 -12.82 -1.09 -15.52
N GLY A 344 -11.76 -0.79 -16.27
CA GLY A 344 -10.52 -1.56 -16.26
C GLY A 344 -9.83 -1.54 -14.90
N LYS A 345 -9.16 -2.65 -14.55
CA LYS A 345 -8.40 -2.78 -13.30
C LYS A 345 -6.91 -2.56 -13.55
N ILE A 346 -6.38 -1.48 -12.98
CA ILE A 346 -4.98 -1.09 -13.12
C ILE A 346 -4.56 -0.18 -11.94
N ASN A 347 -3.31 -0.28 -11.53
CA ASN A 347 -2.65 0.67 -10.62
C ASN A 347 -1.64 1.53 -11.41
N THR A 348 -0.58 2.00 -10.75
CA THR A 348 0.62 2.49 -11.43
C THR A 348 1.70 1.43 -11.37
N ASP A 349 2.60 1.42 -12.33
CA ASP A 349 3.83 0.63 -12.32
C ASP A 349 4.62 0.78 -11.00
N ALA A 350 4.63 1.97 -10.40
CA ALA A 350 5.26 2.23 -9.11
C ALA A 350 4.68 1.40 -7.94
N ILE A 351 3.42 0.96 -8.03
CA ILE A 351 2.82 0.00 -7.08
C ILE A 351 3.19 -1.42 -7.49
N ASP A 352 2.94 -1.77 -8.75
CA ASP A 352 3.07 -3.13 -9.27
C ASP A 352 4.52 -3.63 -9.16
N ASN A 353 5.49 -2.89 -9.67
CA ASN A 353 6.88 -3.35 -9.79
C ASN A 353 7.82 -2.82 -8.68
N SER A 354 7.24 -2.37 -7.55
CA SER A 354 7.98 -1.89 -6.37
C SER A 354 8.87 -2.96 -5.72
N ALA A 355 8.51 -4.24 -5.84
CA ALA A 355 9.24 -5.36 -5.22
C ALA A 355 10.73 -5.39 -5.59
N GLY A 356 11.09 -4.98 -6.81
CA GLY A 356 12.49 -4.91 -7.23
C GLY A 356 13.28 -3.88 -6.42
N VAL A 357 12.73 -2.68 -6.18
CA VAL A 357 13.45 -1.66 -5.41
C VAL A 357 13.49 -2.00 -3.92
N ASP A 358 12.42 -2.60 -3.41
CA ASP A 358 12.32 -3.08 -2.02
C ASP A 358 13.33 -4.20 -1.72
N THR A 359 13.54 -5.13 -2.66
CA THR A 359 14.59 -6.16 -2.52
C THR A 359 15.99 -5.55 -2.43
N SER A 360 16.26 -4.50 -3.22
CA SER A 360 17.53 -3.78 -3.15
C SER A 360 17.72 -3.05 -1.81
N ASP A 361 16.65 -2.51 -1.24
CA ASP A 361 16.67 -1.88 0.09
C ASP A 361 17.07 -2.87 1.18
N HIS A 362 16.40 -4.03 1.21
CA HIS A 362 16.76 -5.12 2.12
C HIS A 362 18.19 -5.59 1.91
N GLU A 363 18.66 -5.75 0.66
CA GLU A 363 20.05 -6.14 0.38
C GLU A 363 21.05 -5.18 1.03
N VAL A 364 20.85 -3.88 0.83
CA VAL A 364 21.75 -2.82 1.33
C VAL A 364 21.76 -2.81 2.85
N ASN A 365 20.59 -2.80 3.50
CA ASN A 365 20.49 -2.76 4.96
C ASN A 365 21.04 -4.02 5.62
N ILE A 366 20.84 -5.20 5.02
CA ILE A 366 21.46 -6.44 5.49
C ILE A 366 22.99 -6.37 5.37
N LYS A 367 23.51 -5.85 4.25
CA LYS A 367 24.96 -5.70 4.06
C LYS A 367 25.55 -4.69 5.03
N ILE A 368 24.89 -3.56 5.30
CA ILE A 368 25.32 -2.57 6.30
C ILE A 368 25.49 -3.26 7.67
N LEU A 369 24.46 -4.00 8.11
CA LEU A 369 24.51 -4.75 9.38
C LEU A 369 25.68 -5.74 9.41
N LEU A 370 25.80 -6.58 8.39
CA LEU A 370 26.79 -7.67 8.38
C LEU A 370 28.22 -7.19 8.11
N ASN A 371 28.39 -6.06 7.42
CA ASN A 371 29.71 -5.44 7.21
C ASN A 371 30.28 -4.93 8.55
N GLY A 372 29.44 -4.50 9.49
CA GLY A 372 29.86 -4.22 10.88
C GLY A 372 30.49 -5.46 11.54
N ALA A 373 29.78 -6.59 11.52
CA ALA A 373 30.29 -7.86 12.08
C ALA A 373 31.58 -8.36 11.38
N VAL A 374 31.74 -8.06 10.09
CA VAL A 374 32.98 -8.37 9.35
C VAL A 374 34.12 -7.45 9.80
N ALA A 375 33.86 -6.16 9.98
CA ALA A 375 34.85 -5.19 10.45
C ALA A 375 35.35 -5.50 11.87
N ASP A 376 34.46 -5.95 12.75
CA ASP A 376 34.77 -6.35 14.12
C ASP A 376 35.52 -7.71 14.20
N GLY A 377 35.58 -8.46 13.10
CA GLY A 377 36.27 -9.75 13.02
C GLY A 377 35.42 -10.96 13.47
N ASP A 378 34.14 -10.75 13.79
CA ASP A 378 33.20 -11.80 14.21
C ASP A 378 32.72 -12.68 13.04
N MET A 379 32.90 -12.20 11.80
CA MET A 379 32.49 -12.92 10.58
C MET A 379 33.46 -12.67 9.42
N THR A 380 33.64 -13.68 8.55
CA THR A 380 34.34 -13.51 7.26
C THR A 380 33.36 -13.11 6.14
N VAL A 381 33.84 -12.40 5.12
CA VAL A 381 33.05 -12.06 3.90
C VAL A 381 32.41 -13.30 3.27
N LYS A 382 33.10 -14.44 3.26
CA LYS A 382 32.57 -15.71 2.73
C LYS A 382 31.36 -16.21 3.54
N GLN A 383 31.42 -16.14 4.87
CA GLN A 383 30.29 -16.50 5.74
C GLN A 383 29.12 -15.53 5.56
N ARG A 384 29.40 -14.23 5.41
CA ARG A 384 28.40 -13.20 5.15
C ARG A 384 27.64 -13.46 3.86
N ASN A 385 28.33 -13.71 2.75
CA ASN A 385 27.70 -13.96 1.45
C ASN A 385 26.88 -15.26 1.46
N LYS A 386 27.35 -16.28 2.19
CA LYS A 386 26.57 -17.52 2.38
C LYS A 386 25.27 -17.24 3.13
N LEU A 387 25.33 -16.46 4.22
CA LEU A 387 24.15 -16.08 4.99
C LEU A 387 23.17 -15.24 4.16
N LEU A 388 23.65 -14.29 3.35
CA LEU A 388 22.80 -13.49 2.47
C LEU A 388 21.99 -14.39 1.51
N ALA A 389 22.66 -15.35 0.86
CA ALA A 389 22.02 -16.30 -0.03
C ALA A 389 21.00 -17.22 0.69
N GLU A 390 21.29 -17.65 1.92
CA GLU A 390 20.38 -18.45 2.75
C GLU A 390 19.06 -17.70 3.07
N MET A 391 19.04 -16.37 3.06
CA MET A 391 17.87 -15.54 3.40
C MET A 391 17.00 -15.13 2.20
N THR A 392 17.35 -15.56 0.98
CA THR A 392 16.72 -15.11 -0.27
C THR A 392 15.19 -15.24 -0.26
N ASP A 393 14.65 -16.40 0.12
CA ASP A 393 13.21 -16.65 0.08
C ASP A 393 12.44 -15.82 1.11
N GLU A 394 13.01 -15.65 2.31
CA GLU A 394 12.41 -14.86 3.38
C GLU A 394 12.39 -13.36 3.03
N VAL A 395 13.48 -12.83 2.45
CA VAL A 395 13.50 -11.46 1.91
C VAL A 395 12.42 -11.30 0.84
N GLY A 396 12.27 -12.29 -0.06
CA GLY A 396 11.18 -12.29 -1.03
C GLY A 396 9.79 -12.22 -0.38
N ALA A 397 9.57 -12.91 0.73
CA ALA A 397 8.29 -12.86 1.45
C ALA A 397 8.04 -11.49 2.12
N LEU A 398 9.07 -10.90 2.74
CA LEU A 398 8.99 -9.57 3.35
C LEU A 398 8.65 -8.49 2.32
N VAL A 399 9.31 -8.54 1.16
CA VAL A 399 9.04 -7.62 0.04
C VAL A 399 7.61 -7.78 -0.49
N LEU A 400 7.17 -9.01 -0.76
CA LEU A 400 5.82 -9.24 -1.31
C LEU A 400 4.71 -8.86 -0.32
N ARG A 401 4.99 -8.88 1.00
CA ARG A 401 4.07 -8.37 2.01
C ARG A 401 3.74 -6.89 1.78
N ASN A 402 4.73 -6.09 1.37
CA ASN A 402 4.51 -4.68 1.03
C ASN A 402 3.63 -4.53 -0.22
N ASN A 403 3.90 -5.27 -1.30
CA ASN A 403 3.06 -5.26 -2.51
C ASN A 403 1.61 -5.64 -2.21
N TYR A 404 1.40 -6.67 -1.39
CA TYR A 404 0.08 -7.11 -0.97
C TYR A 404 -0.66 -6.00 -0.18
N ALA A 405 -0.01 -5.44 0.84
CA ALA A 405 -0.63 -4.46 1.72
C ALA A 405 -1.00 -3.15 1.00
N GLN A 406 -0.17 -2.70 0.03
CA GLN A 406 -0.47 -1.52 -0.78
C GLN A 406 -1.69 -1.73 -1.68
N ASN A 407 -1.79 -2.90 -2.32
CA ASN A 407 -2.94 -3.26 -3.13
C ASN A 407 -4.24 -3.30 -2.32
N VAL A 408 -4.19 -3.87 -1.11
CA VAL A 408 -5.31 -3.85 -0.16
C VAL A 408 -5.68 -2.42 0.23
N ALA A 409 -4.70 -1.56 0.50
CA ALA A 409 -4.95 -0.15 0.86
C ALA A 409 -5.66 0.62 -0.26
N ILE A 410 -5.22 0.44 -1.51
CA ILE A 410 -5.85 1.04 -2.69
C ILE A 410 -7.27 0.51 -2.87
N ALA A 411 -7.48 -0.79 -2.80
CA ALA A 411 -8.80 -1.38 -2.96
C ALA A 411 -9.80 -0.88 -1.89
N ASN A 412 -9.37 -0.79 -0.63
CA ASN A 412 -10.17 -0.21 0.45
C ASN A 412 -10.52 1.27 0.18
N ALA A 413 -9.59 2.04 -0.40
CA ALA A 413 -9.83 3.42 -0.78
C ALA A 413 -10.79 3.54 -1.98
N LEU A 414 -10.70 2.65 -2.96
CA LEU A 414 -11.60 2.61 -4.12
C LEU A 414 -13.05 2.29 -3.71
N ALA A 415 -13.22 1.37 -2.77
CA ALA A 415 -14.54 1.02 -2.21
C ALA A 415 -15.24 2.19 -1.49
N GLN A 416 -14.49 3.23 -1.08
CA GLN A 416 -15.01 4.44 -0.44
C GLN A 416 -14.74 5.72 -1.25
N SER A 417 -14.34 5.58 -2.52
CA SER A 417 -13.75 6.67 -3.29
C SER A 417 -14.69 7.85 -3.54
N GLY A 418 -15.97 7.58 -3.81
CA GLY A 418 -17.00 8.62 -3.96
C GLY A 418 -17.21 9.41 -2.66
N ASP A 419 -17.44 8.71 -1.55
CA ASP A 419 -17.70 9.31 -0.23
C ASP A 419 -16.50 10.12 0.29
N MET A 420 -15.27 9.69 -0.03
CA MET A 420 -14.04 10.28 0.48
C MET A 420 -13.46 11.40 -0.40
N LEU A 421 -14.03 11.67 -1.58
CA LEU A 421 -13.46 12.62 -2.53
C LEU A 421 -13.35 14.05 -1.95
N HIS A 422 -14.29 14.48 -1.11
CA HIS A 422 -14.19 15.76 -0.41
C HIS A 422 -12.99 15.84 0.55
N ALA A 423 -12.69 14.75 1.26
CA ALA A 423 -11.53 14.68 2.15
C ALA A 423 -10.23 14.62 1.34
N GLN A 424 -10.21 13.85 0.25
CA GLN A 424 -9.09 13.77 -0.67
C GLN A 424 -8.80 15.14 -1.30
N GLN A 425 -9.83 15.91 -1.68
CA GLN A 425 -9.67 17.27 -2.19
C GLN A 425 -8.98 18.20 -1.20
N ARG A 426 -9.39 18.19 0.07
CA ARG A 426 -8.76 19.02 1.10
C ARG A 426 -7.30 18.63 1.32
N PHE A 427 -7.02 17.34 1.32
CA PHE A 427 -5.66 16.85 1.47
C PHE A 427 -4.77 17.20 0.25
N LEU A 428 -5.28 17.07 -0.98
CA LEU A 428 -4.59 17.53 -2.20
C LEU A 428 -4.27 19.02 -2.12
N ARG A 429 -5.20 19.86 -1.67
CA ARG A 429 -4.96 21.30 -1.48
C ARG A 429 -3.89 21.57 -0.41
N HIS A 430 -3.88 20.79 0.66
CA HIS A 430 -2.86 20.89 1.70
C HIS A 430 -1.47 20.56 1.13
N LEU A 431 -1.31 19.42 0.45
CA LEU A 431 -0.03 19.02 -0.16
C LEU A 431 0.48 20.07 -1.17
N VAL A 432 -0.41 20.66 -1.98
CA VAL A 432 -0.04 21.75 -2.90
C VAL A 432 0.41 23.00 -2.14
N ARG A 433 -0.31 23.37 -1.08
CA ARG A 433 0.00 24.57 -0.29
C ARG A 433 1.35 24.47 0.42
N GLU A 434 1.69 23.29 0.94
CA GLU A 434 2.99 23.04 1.59
C GLU A 434 4.13 22.82 0.58
N GLY A 435 3.84 22.82 -0.73
CA GLY A 435 4.85 22.65 -1.79
C GLY A 435 5.28 21.21 -2.04
N HIS A 436 4.63 20.22 -1.43
CA HIS A 436 4.94 18.80 -1.62
C HIS A 436 4.39 18.23 -2.92
N LEU A 437 3.33 18.81 -3.48
CA LEU A 437 2.62 18.25 -4.65
C LEU A 437 2.36 19.31 -5.72
N ASP A 438 2.70 18.99 -6.96
CA ASP A 438 2.17 19.65 -8.15
C ASP A 438 1.14 18.75 -8.84
N ARG A 439 -0.15 19.11 -8.74
CA ARG A 439 -1.26 18.32 -9.31
C ARG A 439 -1.19 18.20 -10.82
N ALA A 440 -0.72 19.23 -11.52
CA ALA A 440 -0.66 19.20 -12.98
C ALA A 440 0.42 18.22 -13.44
N LEU A 441 1.55 18.21 -12.74
CA LEU A 441 2.66 17.30 -13.02
C LEU A 441 2.29 15.83 -12.77
N GLU A 442 1.53 15.56 -11.72
CA GLU A 442 1.08 14.21 -11.35
C GLU A 442 -0.24 13.79 -12.00
N PHE A 443 -0.77 14.63 -12.90
CA PHE A 443 -2.03 14.40 -13.61
C PHE A 443 -3.24 14.18 -12.69
N LEU A 444 -3.23 14.81 -11.51
CA LEU A 444 -4.32 14.76 -10.54
C LEU A 444 -5.41 15.78 -10.90
N PRO A 445 -6.70 15.46 -10.64
CA PRO A 445 -7.81 16.29 -11.09
C PRO A 445 -7.74 17.66 -10.44
N THR A 446 -8.18 18.72 -11.14
CA THR A 446 -8.36 20.09 -10.64
C THR A 446 -9.60 20.23 -9.76
N ASP A 447 -9.75 21.36 -9.05
CA ASP A 447 -10.93 21.62 -8.21
C ASP A 447 -12.24 21.70 -8.99
N ARG A 448 -12.19 22.06 -10.27
CA ARG A 448 -13.35 22.01 -11.15
C ARG A 448 -13.74 20.56 -11.46
N GLN A 449 -12.77 19.75 -11.88
CA GLN A 449 -13.00 18.33 -12.19
C GLN A 449 -13.46 17.54 -10.95
N ILE A 450 -12.91 17.83 -9.77
CA ILE A 450 -13.37 17.21 -8.52
C ILE A 450 -14.84 17.54 -8.25
N ARG A 451 -15.27 18.80 -8.43
CA ARG A 451 -16.68 19.18 -8.24
C ARG A 451 -17.61 18.47 -9.23
N GLU A 452 -17.20 18.34 -10.48
CA GLU A 452 -17.94 17.58 -11.49
C GLU A 452 -18.07 16.10 -11.11
N ARG A 453 -16.98 15.49 -10.61
CA ARG A 453 -16.99 14.09 -10.13
C ARG A 453 -17.87 13.87 -8.90
N ILE A 454 -17.83 14.79 -7.93
CA ILE A 454 -18.76 14.75 -6.78
C ILE A 454 -20.22 14.76 -7.27
N GLY A 455 -20.54 15.63 -8.23
CA GLY A 455 -21.89 15.70 -8.82
C GLY A 455 -22.32 14.43 -9.55
N SER A 456 -21.39 13.60 -10.01
CA SER A 456 -21.65 12.31 -10.65
C SER A 456 -21.42 11.09 -9.75
N GLY A 457 -21.14 11.28 -8.46
CA GLY A 457 -20.83 10.20 -7.51
C GLY A 457 -19.52 9.47 -7.80
N GLN A 458 -18.61 10.07 -8.58
CA GLN A 458 -17.32 9.49 -8.95
C GLN A 458 -16.22 9.90 -7.96
N GLY A 459 -15.27 9.00 -7.69
CA GLY A 459 -14.09 9.26 -6.86
C GLY A 459 -12.79 9.45 -7.66
N LEU A 460 -11.66 9.29 -6.98
CA LEU A 460 -10.36 9.06 -7.63
C LEU A 460 -10.28 7.63 -8.17
N THR A 461 -9.56 7.44 -9.29
CA THR A 461 -9.27 6.12 -9.85
C THR A 461 -8.14 5.42 -9.10
N GLY A 462 -7.87 4.14 -9.41
CA GLY A 462 -6.73 3.38 -8.87
C GLY A 462 -5.39 4.11 -9.06
N PRO A 463 -5.04 4.52 -10.29
CA PRO A 463 -3.81 5.25 -10.57
C PRO A 463 -3.70 6.60 -9.83
N GLU A 464 -4.78 7.36 -9.72
CA GLU A 464 -4.79 8.62 -8.95
C GLU A 464 -4.64 8.37 -7.44
N THR A 465 -5.25 7.30 -6.93
CA THR A 465 -5.16 6.89 -5.53
C THR A 465 -3.77 6.40 -5.17
N ALA A 466 -3.10 5.67 -6.09
CA ALA A 466 -1.72 5.22 -5.92
C ALA A 466 -0.74 6.40 -5.75
N VAL A 467 -0.89 7.44 -6.57
CA VAL A 467 -0.11 8.68 -6.43
C VAL A 467 -0.37 9.34 -5.08
N LEU A 468 -1.64 9.52 -4.70
CA LEU A 468 -1.98 10.13 -3.41
C LEU A 468 -1.43 9.31 -2.23
N LEU A 469 -1.48 7.97 -2.31
CA LEU A 469 -0.92 7.06 -1.31
C LEU A 469 0.59 7.28 -1.13
N ALA A 470 1.34 7.38 -2.23
CA ALA A 470 2.76 7.65 -2.21
C ALA A 470 3.09 9.00 -1.53
N TYR A 471 2.47 10.09 -1.97
CA TYR A 471 2.69 11.41 -1.36
C TYR A 471 2.30 11.45 0.12
N THR A 472 1.27 10.69 0.52
CA THR A 472 0.93 10.52 1.94
C THR A 472 2.11 9.91 2.70
N LYS A 473 2.68 8.80 2.21
CA LYS A 473 3.79 8.12 2.89
C LYS A 473 5.04 8.98 2.96
N ILE A 474 5.41 9.66 1.86
CA ILE A 474 6.59 10.54 1.81
C ILE A 474 6.49 11.62 2.89
N THR A 475 5.42 12.41 2.84
CA THR A 475 5.25 13.55 3.77
C THR A 475 5.13 13.13 5.23
N VAL A 476 4.52 11.97 5.50
CA VAL A 476 4.40 11.43 6.86
C VAL A 476 5.75 10.90 7.35
N ALA A 477 6.52 10.22 6.51
CA ALA A 477 7.86 9.74 6.88
C ALA A 477 8.78 10.91 7.21
N ASP A 478 8.80 11.95 6.37
CA ASP A 478 9.61 13.15 6.59
C ASP A 478 9.25 13.85 7.91
N GLU A 479 7.95 14.07 8.18
CA GLU A 479 7.49 14.73 9.41
C GLU A 479 7.79 13.87 10.65
N LEU A 480 7.63 12.54 10.60
CA LEU A 480 7.88 11.66 11.75
C LEU A 480 9.36 11.43 12.03
N LEU A 481 10.22 11.38 10.99
CA LEU A 481 11.66 11.17 11.15
C LEU A 481 12.31 12.32 11.93
N ALA A 482 11.75 13.52 11.86
CA ALA A 482 12.16 14.69 12.63
C ALA A 482 11.74 14.65 14.13
N THR A 483 10.99 13.63 14.56
CA THR A 483 10.46 13.52 15.92
C THR A 483 11.22 12.50 16.78
N SER A 484 10.79 12.37 18.04
CA SER A 484 11.29 11.32 18.95
C SER A 484 10.64 9.95 18.75
N LEU A 485 9.55 9.88 17.98
CA LEU A 485 8.77 8.65 17.81
C LEU A 485 9.60 7.46 17.30
N PRO A 486 10.50 7.58 16.31
CA PRO A 486 11.29 6.44 15.83
C PRO A 486 12.23 5.83 16.88
N ASP A 487 12.50 6.53 18.00
CA ASP A 487 13.30 6.02 19.12
C ASP A 487 12.45 5.39 20.24
N ASP A 488 11.11 5.40 20.13
CA ASP A 488 10.25 4.85 21.16
C ASP A 488 10.52 3.34 21.34
N PRO A 489 10.85 2.86 22.57
CA PRO A 489 11.20 1.46 22.80
C PRO A 489 10.13 0.47 22.32
N TYR A 490 8.85 0.87 22.35
CA TYR A 490 7.74 0.03 21.87
C TYR A 490 7.87 -0.32 20.37
N LEU A 491 8.46 0.57 19.57
CA LEU A 491 8.62 0.40 18.12
C LEU A 491 9.85 -0.40 17.72
N SER A 492 10.71 -0.80 18.67
CA SER A 492 11.86 -1.68 18.40
C SER A 492 11.47 -2.98 17.68
N SER A 493 10.24 -3.47 17.90
CA SER A 493 9.70 -4.64 17.22
C SER A 493 9.55 -4.44 15.71
N LEU A 494 9.30 -3.21 15.24
CA LEU A 494 9.20 -2.88 13.81
C LEU A 494 10.55 -2.97 13.11
N LEU A 495 11.61 -2.50 13.77
CA LEU A 495 12.98 -2.67 13.29
C LEU A 495 13.31 -4.15 13.11
N HIS A 496 12.95 -4.98 14.08
CA HIS A 496 13.17 -6.42 13.97
C HIS A 496 12.33 -7.03 12.85
N ALA A 497 11.06 -6.64 12.72
CA ALA A 497 10.17 -7.17 11.67
C ALA A 497 10.66 -6.88 10.25
N TYR A 498 11.47 -5.84 10.04
CA TYR A 498 12.11 -5.55 8.77
C TYR A 498 13.18 -6.58 8.36
N PHE A 499 13.91 -7.17 9.32
CA PHE A 499 15.01 -8.08 9.00
C PHE A 499 14.55 -9.56 9.01
N PRO A 500 15.12 -10.41 8.14
CA PRO A 500 14.87 -11.85 8.13
C PRO A 500 15.27 -12.53 9.46
N THR A 501 14.61 -13.64 9.77
CA THR A 501 14.71 -14.40 11.01
C THR A 501 16.15 -14.70 11.44
N PRO A 502 17.06 -15.16 10.57
CA PRO A 502 18.44 -15.42 10.96
C PRO A 502 19.15 -14.18 11.54
N LEU A 503 18.83 -12.97 11.08
CA LEU A 503 19.41 -11.74 11.61
C LEU A 503 18.78 -11.34 12.95
N ARG A 504 17.46 -11.50 13.08
CA ARG A 504 16.74 -11.23 14.34
C ARG A 504 17.28 -12.08 15.48
N GLU A 505 17.55 -13.36 15.23
CA GLU A 505 18.00 -14.29 16.26
C GLU A 505 19.49 -14.16 16.58
N ARG A 506 20.33 -13.94 15.57
CA ARG A 506 21.80 -14.00 15.72
C ARG A 506 22.46 -12.63 15.91
N PHE A 507 21.80 -11.55 15.49
CA PHE A 507 22.36 -10.20 15.43
C PHE A 507 21.48 -9.14 16.11
N ALA A 508 20.58 -9.53 17.02
CA ALA A 508 19.67 -8.60 17.74
C ALA A 508 20.38 -7.38 18.35
N ALA A 509 21.56 -7.58 18.95
CA ALA A 509 22.33 -6.48 19.53
C ALA A 509 22.83 -5.49 18.46
N ALA A 510 23.31 -5.99 17.32
CA ALA A 510 23.77 -5.16 16.21
C ALA A 510 22.62 -4.41 15.51
N LEU A 511 21.42 -5.02 15.47
CA LEU A 511 20.22 -4.34 14.97
C LEU A 511 19.90 -3.08 15.77
N ALA A 512 20.01 -3.13 17.10
CA ALA A 512 19.74 -1.97 17.96
C ALA A 512 20.65 -0.76 17.68
N THR A 513 21.83 -0.99 17.10
CA THR A 513 22.81 0.03 16.73
C THR A 513 22.92 0.22 15.22
N HIS A 514 21.98 -0.30 14.42
CA HIS A 514 22.00 -0.13 12.97
C HIS A 514 21.97 1.37 12.61
N PRO A 515 22.87 1.87 11.72
CA PRO A 515 22.95 3.30 11.39
C PRO A 515 21.62 3.89 10.91
N LEU A 516 20.85 3.12 10.13
CA LEU A 516 19.53 3.52 9.62
C LEU A 516 18.34 3.04 10.46
N ARG A 517 18.53 2.72 11.75
CA ARG A 517 17.45 2.17 12.60
C ARG A 517 16.23 3.10 12.68
N ARG A 518 16.43 4.42 12.62
CA ARG A 518 15.35 5.41 12.74
C ARG A 518 14.51 5.43 11.48
N GLU A 519 15.17 5.46 10.34
CA GLU A 519 14.59 5.51 9.01
C GLU A 519 13.84 4.21 8.71
N ILE A 520 14.44 3.04 9.01
CA ILE A 520 13.78 1.73 8.87
C ILE A 520 12.52 1.66 9.72
N THR A 521 12.61 1.98 11.02
CA THR A 521 11.44 1.99 11.92
C THR A 521 10.35 2.93 11.42
N THR A 522 10.74 4.13 10.95
CA THR A 522 9.80 5.13 10.41
C THR A 522 9.09 4.59 9.17
N THR A 523 9.81 4.02 8.21
CA THR A 523 9.21 3.49 6.97
C THR A 523 8.28 2.33 7.25
N VAL A 524 8.64 1.40 8.14
CA VAL A 524 7.73 0.30 8.53
C VAL A 524 6.48 0.85 9.21
N LEU A 525 6.63 1.78 10.16
CA LEU A 525 5.51 2.40 10.87
C LEU A 525 4.58 3.16 9.92
N VAL A 526 5.12 3.93 8.99
CA VAL A 526 4.35 4.71 8.02
C VAL A 526 3.63 3.81 7.05
N ASN A 527 4.28 2.78 6.51
CA ASN A 527 3.62 1.80 5.65
C ASN A 527 2.44 1.15 6.36
N ASP A 528 2.64 0.67 7.59
CA ASP A 528 1.60 0.04 8.38
C ASP A 528 0.45 1.01 8.70
N THR A 529 0.77 2.22 9.15
CA THR A 529 -0.22 3.27 9.48
C THR A 529 -1.06 3.67 8.27
N VAL A 530 -0.41 3.94 7.13
CA VAL A 530 -1.09 4.44 5.93
C VAL A 530 -1.83 3.30 5.22
N ASN A 531 -1.27 2.10 5.12
CA ASN A 531 -1.95 0.97 4.47
C ASN A 531 -3.24 0.58 5.23
N THR A 532 -3.23 0.67 6.56
CA THR A 532 -4.36 0.30 7.41
C THR A 532 -5.36 1.46 7.59
N GLY A 533 -4.87 2.69 7.80
CA GLY A 533 -5.69 3.90 8.01
C GLY A 533 -6.26 4.50 6.72
N GLY A 534 -5.54 4.42 5.59
CA GLY A 534 -5.91 4.99 4.30
C GLY A 534 -5.34 6.39 4.05
N THR A 535 -5.42 6.85 2.79
CA THR A 535 -4.70 8.03 2.27
C THR A 535 -5.03 9.36 2.95
N THR A 536 -6.24 9.53 3.46
CA THR A 536 -6.68 10.80 4.08
C THR A 536 -6.79 10.74 5.60
N TYR A 537 -6.58 9.57 6.21
CA TYR A 537 -6.85 9.34 7.63
C TYR A 537 -6.08 10.31 8.53
N LEU A 538 -4.76 10.40 8.37
CA LEU A 538 -3.91 11.25 9.20
C LEU A 538 -4.28 12.73 9.06
N HIS A 539 -4.50 13.19 7.83
CA HIS A 539 -4.92 14.57 7.57
C HIS A 539 -6.28 14.90 8.19
N ARG A 540 -7.28 14.01 8.05
CA ARG A 540 -8.60 14.19 8.68
C ARG A 540 -8.50 14.28 10.19
N LEU A 541 -7.76 13.37 10.83
CA LEU A 541 -7.60 13.37 12.28
C LEU A 541 -6.90 14.64 12.77
N ARG A 542 -5.91 15.14 12.03
CA ARG A 542 -5.27 16.45 12.31
C ARG A 542 -6.27 17.59 12.23
N GLU A 543 -7.11 17.64 11.19
CA GLU A 543 -8.15 18.66 11.05
C GLU A 543 -9.22 18.62 12.16
N GLU A 544 -9.58 17.42 12.61
CA GLU A 544 -10.68 17.18 13.54
C GLU A 544 -10.26 17.34 15.01
N THR A 545 -9.02 16.98 15.37
CA THR A 545 -8.53 16.98 16.76
C THR A 545 -7.55 18.10 17.06
N GLY A 546 -6.87 18.66 16.06
CA GLY A 546 -5.77 19.60 16.24
C GLY A 546 -4.47 18.97 16.75
N ALA A 547 -4.43 17.65 16.94
CA ALA A 547 -3.23 16.93 17.36
C ALA A 547 -2.14 16.95 16.28
N SER A 548 -0.89 16.88 16.71
CA SER A 548 0.28 16.69 15.84
C SER A 548 0.25 15.31 15.17
N LEU A 549 1.04 15.15 14.09
CA LEU A 549 1.14 13.87 13.40
C LEU A 549 1.71 12.78 14.32
N GLU A 550 2.72 13.11 15.12
CA GLU A 550 3.30 12.19 16.11
C GLU A 550 2.25 11.69 17.10
N GLU A 551 1.43 12.57 17.68
CA GLU A 551 0.37 12.18 18.61
C GLU A 551 -0.66 11.25 17.95
N ILE A 552 -1.08 11.56 16.72
CA ILE A 552 -2.04 10.73 15.98
C ILE A 552 -1.46 9.33 15.70
N VAL A 553 -0.22 9.25 15.23
CA VAL A 553 0.42 7.97 14.90
C VAL A 553 0.68 7.14 16.16
N ARG A 554 1.08 7.76 17.28
CA ARG A 554 1.19 7.09 18.58
C ARG A 554 -0.16 6.51 19.02
N ALA A 555 -1.22 7.32 19.00
CA ALA A 555 -2.55 6.89 19.40
C ALA A 555 -3.10 5.79 18.47
N GLN A 556 -2.82 5.85 17.16
CA GLN A 556 -3.23 4.84 16.19
C GLN A 556 -2.52 3.51 16.41
N THR A 557 -1.20 3.56 16.66
CA THR A 557 -0.38 2.39 16.96
C THR A 557 -0.89 1.71 18.23
N ALA A 558 -1.13 2.47 19.30
CA ALA A 558 -1.69 1.95 20.54
C ALA A 558 -3.10 1.38 20.32
N ALA A 559 -3.99 2.07 19.59
CA ALA A 559 -5.35 1.58 19.33
C ALA A 559 -5.35 0.23 18.57
N ARG A 560 -4.45 0.06 17.59
CA ARG A 560 -4.33 -1.21 16.85
C ARG A 560 -3.89 -2.37 17.74
N ALA A 561 -2.93 -2.12 18.61
CA ALA A 561 -2.42 -3.09 19.57
C ALA A 561 -3.50 -3.47 20.60
N ILE A 562 -4.16 -2.46 21.19
CA ILE A 562 -5.23 -2.65 22.20
C ILE A 562 -6.38 -3.50 21.64
N PHE A 563 -6.79 -3.25 20.40
CA PHE A 563 -7.87 -4.01 19.75
C PHE A 563 -7.39 -5.29 19.06
N ARG A 564 -6.11 -5.65 19.17
CA ARG A 564 -5.49 -6.83 18.54
C ARG A 564 -5.87 -6.95 17.06
N SER A 565 -5.62 -5.89 16.30
CA SER A 565 -6.05 -5.80 14.89
C SER A 565 -5.30 -6.77 13.98
N ALA A 566 -4.03 -7.09 14.29
CA ALA A 566 -3.20 -7.95 13.45
C ALA A 566 -3.78 -9.36 13.24
N PRO A 567 -4.16 -10.13 14.29
CA PRO A 567 -4.81 -11.43 14.10
C PRO A 567 -6.06 -11.42 13.22
N VAL A 568 -6.87 -10.34 13.27
CA VAL A 568 -8.04 -10.20 12.39
C VAL A 568 -7.58 -10.05 10.94
N TRP A 569 -6.56 -9.24 10.69
CA TRP A 569 -6.07 -9.02 9.33
C TRP A 569 -5.45 -10.26 8.73
N ASP A 570 -4.65 -11.00 9.50
CA ASP A 570 -4.08 -12.28 9.07
C ASP A 570 -5.22 -13.27 8.71
N ALA A 571 -6.24 -13.37 9.57
CA ALA A 571 -7.40 -14.22 9.29
C ALA A 571 -8.22 -13.77 8.08
N VAL A 572 -8.26 -12.47 7.74
CA VAL A 572 -8.91 -11.97 6.52
C VAL A 572 -8.09 -12.32 5.27
N GLU A 573 -6.76 -12.30 5.36
CA GLU A 573 -5.86 -12.67 4.26
C GLU A 573 -5.97 -14.15 3.93
N GLU A 574 -6.16 -14.99 4.95
CA GLU A 574 -6.45 -16.43 4.77
C GLU A 574 -7.76 -16.70 4.01
N LEU A 575 -8.64 -15.70 3.83
CA LEU A 575 -9.88 -15.80 3.05
C LEU A 575 -9.71 -15.44 1.57
N ASP A 576 -8.47 -15.19 1.11
CA ASP A 576 -8.18 -14.96 -0.29
C ASP A 576 -8.69 -16.11 -1.16
N ASN A 577 -9.49 -15.75 -2.17
CA ASN A 577 -10.19 -16.65 -3.09
C ASN A 577 -11.16 -17.66 -2.42
N LYS A 578 -11.43 -17.53 -1.11
CA LYS A 578 -12.43 -18.34 -0.39
C LYS A 578 -13.77 -17.64 -0.22
N VAL A 579 -13.74 -16.31 -0.14
CA VAL A 579 -14.93 -15.44 -0.08
C VAL A 579 -14.76 -14.27 -1.04
N ASP A 580 -15.86 -13.61 -1.39
CA ASP A 580 -15.84 -12.43 -2.26
C ASP A 580 -14.90 -11.33 -1.72
N ALA A 581 -14.12 -10.71 -2.61
CA ALA A 581 -13.22 -9.61 -2.27
C ALA A 581 -13.94 -8.44 -1.58
N ALA A 582 -15.22 -8.22 -1.90
CA ALA A 582 -16.06 -7.21 -1.26
C ALA A 582 -16.28 -7.50 0.24
N VAL A 583 -16.44 -8.76 0.64
CA VAL A 583 -16.61 -9.18 2.04
C VAL A 583 -15.34 -8.86 2.83
N GLN A 584 -14.17 -9.24 2.30
CA GLN A 584 -12.88 -8.91 2.93
C GLN A 584 -12.70 -7.39 3.09
N THR A 585 -13.03 -6.64 2.05
CA THR A 585 -12.97 -5.17 2.05
C THR A 585 -13.88 -4.59 3.13
N ARG A 586 -15.12 -5.09 3.27
CA ARG A 586 -16.03 -4.69 4.36
C ARG A 586 -15.39 -4.94 5.73
N ILE A 587 -14.87 -6.13 5.98
CA ILE A 587 -14.23 -6.47 7.27
C ILE A 587 -13.10 -5.48 7.60
N ARG A 588 -12.22 -5.20 6.64
CA ARG A 588 -11.11 -4.24 6.81
C ARG A 588 -11.61 -2.83 7.11
N LEU A 589 -12.67 -2.36 6.43
CA LEU A 589 -13.27 -1.05 6.69
C LEU A 589 -13.97 -0.99 8.06
N HIS A 590 -14.55 -2.09 8.56
CA HIS A 590 -15.06 -2.15 9.93
C HIS A 590 -13.91 -2.07 10.96
N SER A 591 -12.83 -2.82 10.76
CA SER A 591 -11.64 -2.76 11.61
C SER A 591 -11.01 -1.35 11.63
N ARG A 592 -10.87 -0.70 10.47
CA ARG A 592 -10.40 0.69 10.35
C ARG A 592 -11.24 1.64 11.18
N ARG A 593 -12.58 1.51 11.13
CA ARG A 593 -13.49 2.37 11.93
C ARG A 593 -13.28 2.20 13.43
N LEU A 594 -13.06 0.97 13.91
CA LEU A 594 -12.75 0.70 15.32
C LEU A 594 -11.45 1.41 15.74
N VAL A 595 -10.38 1.21 14.96
CA VAL A 595 -9.08 1.83 15.23
C VAL A 595 -9.15 3.35 15.18
N GLU A 596 -9.84 3.94 14.20
CA GLU A 596 -10.01 5.40 14.09
C GLU A 596 -10.73 5.99 15.32
N ARG A 597 -11.78 5.32 15.80
CA ARG A 597 -12.48 5.72 17.03
C ARG A 597 -11.58 5.60 18.25
N GLY A 598 -10.86 4.47 18.38
CA GLY A 598 -9.90 4.24 19.46
C GLY A 598 -8.78 5.28 19.50
N THR A 599 -8.21 5.60 18.34
CA THR A 599 -7.18 6.63 18.18
C THR A 599 -7.68 7.95 18.79
N ARG A 600 -8.87 8.38 18.39
CA ARG A 600 -9.42 9.64 18.86
C ARG A 600 -9.76 9.63 20.34
N TRP A 601 -10.29 8.52 20.83
CA TRP A 601 -10.55 8.35 22.26
C TRP A 601 -9.26 8.52 23.07
N LEU A 602 -8.15 7.90 22.62
CA LEU A 602 -6.84 8.02 23.28
C LEU A 602 -6.31 9.45 23.24
N LEU A 603 -6.43 10.15 22.11
CA LEU A 603 -6.04 11.57 21.99
C LEU A 603 -6.78 12.46 23.00
N ASN A 604 -8.07 12.20 23.21
CA ASN A 604 -8.92 13.04 24.06
C ASN A 604 -8.88 12.67 25.55
N ASN A 605 -8.59 11.40 25.89
CA ASN A 605 -8.76 10.87 27.25
C ASN A 605 -7.45 10.47 27.94
N ARG A 606 -6.30 10.51 27.24
CA ARG A 606 -4.99 10.19 27.80
C ARG A 606 -4.02 11.37 27.65
N PRO A 607 -3.06 11.53 28.59
CA PRO A 607 -2.00 12.53 28.45
C PRO A 607 -1.21 12.34 27.16
N GLN A 608 -0.88 13.45 26.50
CA GLN A 608 -0.06 13.48 25.29
C GLN A 608 1.35 14.06 25.58
N PRO A 609 2.41 13.60 24.89
CA PRO A 609 2.41 12.48 23.94
C PRO A 609 2.20 11.14 24.65
N LEU A 610 1.47 10.24 23.99
CA LEU A 610 1.10 8.95 24.56
C LEU A 610 2.33 8.05 24.76
N GLN A 611 2.51 7.53 25.97
CA GLN A 611 3.49 6.50 26.29
C GLN A 611 2.98 5.16 25.77
N LEU A 612 3.55 4.67 24.66
CA LEU A 612 3.01 3.54 23.90
C LEU A 612 2.93 2.27 24.75
N LEU A 613 4.06 1.83 25.32
CA LEU A 613 4.15 0.60 26.11
C LEU A 613 3.18 0.61 27.29
N GLU A 614 3.24 1.65 28.12
CA GLU A 614 2.37 1.78 29.30
C GLU A 614 0.88 1.75 28.93
N THR A 615 0.50 2.47 27.88
CA THR A 615 -0.90 2.54 27.46
C THR A 615 -1.38 1.21 26.90
N VAL A 616 -0.58 0.55 26.08
CA VAL A 616 -0.91 -0.77 25.51
C VAL A 616 -1.01 -1.82 26.62
N ASP A 617 -0.07 -1.86 27.56
CA ASP A 617 -0.08 -2.79 28.69
C ASP A 617 -1.30 -2.55 29.60
N PHE A 618 -1.69 -1.29 29.78
CA PHE A 618 -2.86 -0.95 30.59
C PHE A 618 -4.17 -1.43 29.95
N PHE A 619 -4.37 -1.20 28.65
CA PHE A 619 -5.67 -1.46 28.01
C PHE A 619 -5.80 -2.86 27.40
N SER A 620 -4.77 -3.44 26.78
CA SER A 620 -4.93 -4.57 25.84
C SER A 620 -5.63 -5.79 26.45
N GLU A 621 -5.13 -6.30 27.59
CA GLU A 621 -5.75 -7.48 28.24
C GLU A 621 -7.14 -7.17 28.82
N ARG A 622 -7.33 -5.96 29.38
CA ARG A 622 -8.60 -5.57 30.00
C ARG A 622 -9.70 -5.37 28.95
N VAL A 623 -9.34 -4.78 27.81
CA VAL A 623 -10.23 -4.66 26.65
C VAL A 623 -10.56 -6.03 26.08
N GLU A 624 -9.57 -6.92 25.96
CA GLU A 624 -9.79 -8.29 25.47
C GLU A 624 -10.76 -9.07 26.37
N GLN A 625 -10.61 -8.97 27.70
CA GLN A 625 -11.52 -9.62 28.66
C GLN A 625 -12.98 -9.22 28.44
N VAL A 626 -13.24 -7.93 28.23
CA VAL A 626 -14.59 -7.42 27.91
C VAL A 626 -15.04 -7.93 26.54
N TRP A 627 -14.17 -7.86 25.53
CA TRP A 627 -14.50 -8.26 24.16
C TRP A 627 -14.97 -9.72 24.09
N GLN A 628 -14.24 -10.64 24.72
CA GLN A 628 -14.58 -12.07 24.71
C GLN A 628 -15.95 -12.39 25.34
N GLN A 629 -16.45 -11.52 26.22
CA GLN A 629 -17.77 -11.69 26.83
C GLN A 629 -18.88 -10.89 26.13
N LEU A 630 -18.57 -10.08 25.10
CA LEU A 630 -19.56 -9.23 24.41
C LEU A 630 -20.86 -9.98 24.05
N PRO A 631 -20.85 -11.17 23.42
CA PRO A 631 -22.10 -11.84 23.04
C PRO A 631 -23.06 -12.12 24.21
N LYS A 632 -22.54 -12.18 25.45
CA LYS A 632 -23.34 -12.37 26.66
C LYS A 632 -23.79 -11.05 27.30
N LEU A 633 -23.01 -9.98 27.07
CA LEU A 633 -23.20 -8.66 27.66
C LEU A 633 -24.17 -7.79 26.84
N LEU A 634 -24.19 -7.94 25.51
CA LEU A 634 -25.03 -7.14 24.64
C LEU A 634 -26.53 -7.41 24.87
N ARG A 635 -27.32 -6.35 24.74
CA ARG A 635 -28.78 -6.31 24.90
C ARG A 635 -29.41 -5.49 23.77
N GLY A 636 -30.70 -5.70 23.54
CA GLY A 636 -31.50 -4.91 22.60
C GLY A 636 -30.84 -4.67 21.24
N ALA A 637 -30.82 -3.41 20.81
CA ALA A 637 -30.34 -3.00 19.48
C ALA A 637 -28.87 -3.36 19.21
N ASP A 638 -27.99 -3.33 20.22
CA ASP A 638 -26.59 -3.70 20.05
C ASP A 638 -26.44 -5.21 19.77
N LEU A 639 -27.25 -6.05 20.44
CA LEU A 639 -27.26 -7.49 20.20
C LEU A 639 -27.85 -7.83 18.83
N GLU A 640 -28.91 -7.14 18.42
CA GLU A 640 -29.50 -7.28 17.08
C GLU A 640 -28.49 -6.90 15.99
N TRP A 641 -27.78 -5.78 16.15
CA TRP A 641 -26.72 -5.36 15.22
C TRP A 641 -25.58 -6.37 15.16
N TYR A 642 -25.11 -6.85 16.33
CA TYR A 642 -24.09 -7.89 16.42
C TYR A 642 -24.53 -9.15 15.65
N GLN A 643 -25.75 -9.64 15.90
CA GLN A 643 -26.26 -10.85 15.26
C GLN A 643 -26.40 -10.65 13.74
N HIS A 644 -26.86 -9.48 13.30
CA HIS A 644 -26.96 -9.16 11.88
C HIS A 644 -25.61 -9.24 11.16
N VAL A 645 -24.56 -8.62 11.69
CA VAL A 645 -23.22 -8.67 11.10
C VAL A 645 -22.66 -10.09 11.15
N TYR A 646 -22.88 -10.82 12.25
CA TYR A 646 -22.45 -12.21 12.38
C TYR A 646 -23.11 -13.10 11.33
N ASP A 647 -24.42 -13.00 11.14
CA ASP A 647 -25.19 -13.80 10.18
C ASP A 647 -24.80 -13.45 8.74
N GLU A 648 -24.59 -12.16 8.44
CA GLU A 648 -24.12 -11.71 7.13
C GLU A 648 -22.77 -12.32 6.77
N LEU A 649 -21.78 -12.24 7.69
CA LEU A 649 -20.44 -12.76 7.44
C LEU A 649 -20.41 -14.29 7.40
N SER A 650 -21.14 -14.94 8.31
CA SER A 650 -21.26 -16.41 8.33
C SER A 650 -21.93 -16.92 7.06
N GLY A 651 -22.99 -16.24 6.59
CA GLY A 651 -23.67 -16.54 5.33
C GLY A 651 -22.78 -16.34 4.10
N ALA A 652 -21.79 -15.46 4.18
CA ALA A 652 -20.77 -15.24 3.16
C ALA A 652 -19.58 -16.22 3.24
N GLY A 653 -19.60 -17.20 4.16
CA GLY A 653 -18.56 -18.22 4.30
C GLY A 653 -17.37 -17.82 5.18
N VAL A 654 -17.47 -16.71 5.94
CA VAL A 654 -16.44 -16.31 6.89
C VAL A 654 -16.45 -17.25 8.11
N PRO A 655 -15.29 -17.76 8.58
CA PRO A 655 -15.21 -18.61 9.76
C PRO A 655 -15.84 -17.95 10.99
N ALA A 656 -16.55 -18.75 11.81
CA ALA A 656 -17.33 -18.26 12.95
C ALA A 656 -16.51 -17.44 13.96
N GLU A 657 -15.24 -17.79 14.18
CA GLU A 657 -14.33 -17.05 15.05
C GLU A 657 -14.09 -15.62 14.53
N VAL A 658 -13.81 -15.48 13.24
CA VAL A 658 -13.60 -14.18 12.59
C VAL A 658 -14.92 -13.39 12.55
N ALA A 659 -16.03 -14.04 12.20
CA ALA A 659 -17.34 -13.41 12.18
C ALA A 659 -17.75 -12.87 13.55
N THR A 660 -17.52 -13.64 14.63
CA THR A 660 -17.74 -13.24 16.03
C THR A 660 -16.92 -12.00 16.39
N ARG A 661 -15.64 -11.99 16.03
CA ARG A 661 -14.74 -10.86 16.33
C ARG A 661 -15.20 -9.60 15.59
N VAL A 662 -15.50 -9.71 14.30
CA VAL A 662 -15.87 -8.57 13.44
C VAL A 662 -17.24 -8.00 13.82
N ALA A 663 -18.21 -8.86 14.12
CA ALA A 663 -19.53 -8.45 14.61
C ALA A 663 -19.42 -7.62 15.91
N GLY A 664 -18.43 -7.94 16.75
CA GLY A 664 -18.15 -7.22 17.98
C GLY A 664 -17.48 -5.85 17.83
N PHE A 665 -16.97 -5.45 16.65
CA PHE A 665 -16.15 -4.23 16.54
C PHE A 665 -16.83 -2.95 17.03
N SER A 666 -18.10 -2.73 16.71
CA SER A 666 -18.83 -1.54 17.16
C SER A 666 -18.93 -1.48 18.68
N SER A 667 -19.17 -2.63 19.31
CA SER A 667 -19.40 -2.75 20.75
C SER A 667 -18.11 -2.97 21.56
N ALA A 668 -17.00 -3.31 20.92
CA ALA A 668 -15.69 -3.38 21.53
C ALA A 668 -15.09 -2.00 21.77
N PHE A 669 -15.44 -0.98 20.97
CA PHE A 669 -14.93 0.38 21.14
C PHE A 669 -15.16 0.96 22.56
N PRO A 670 -16.38 0.88 23.14
CA PRO A 670 -16.64 1.31 24.52
C PRO A 670 -15.81 0.61 25.61
N ALA A 671 -15.12 -0.49 25.32
CA ALA A 671 -14.25 -1.14 26.29
C ALA A 671 -13.15 -0.20 26.82
N LEU A 672 -12.75 0.82 26.05
CA LEU A 672 -11.83 1.85 26.53
C LEU A 672 -12.42 2.67 27.68
N ASP A 673 -13.67 3.11 27.55
CA ASP A 673 -14.40 3.81 28.62
C ASP A 673 -14.65 2.89 29.81
N ILE A 674 -15.07 1.65 29.56
CA ILE A 674 -15.30 0.63 30.60
C ILE A 674 -14.04 0.41 31.44
N VAL A 675 -12.89 0.23 30.80
CA VAL A 675 -11.60 0.04 31.49
C VAL A 675 -11.19 1.29 32.27
N SER A 676 -11.42 2.49 31.71
CA SER A 676 -11.15 3.76 32.39
C SER A 676 -12.04 3.97 33.62
N VAL A 677 -13.33 3.62 33.52
CA VAL A 677 -14.28 3.68 34.65
C VAL A 677 -13.92 2.63 35.71
N ALA A 678 -13.58 1.41 35.31
CA ALA A 678 -13.14 0.34 36.20
C ALA A 678 -11.95 0.77 37.05
N ASP A 679 -10.93 1.36 36.43
CA ASP A 679 -9.73 1.88 37.10
C ASP A 679 -10.08 3.00 38.10
N ARG A 680 -10.88 3.99 37.68
CA ARG A 680 -11.29 5.12 38.55
C ARG A 680 -12.16 4.70 39.74
N THR A 681 -12.96 3.65 39.58
CA THR A 681 -13.92 3.18 40.60
C THR A 681 -13.37 2.01 41.42
N GLY A 682 -12.21 1.46 41.07
CA GLY A 682 -11.64 0.27 41.71
C GLY A 682 -12.50 -0.99 41.51
N LYS A 683 -13.18 -1.10 40.36
CA LYS A 683 -14.05 -2.23 40.00
C LYS A 683 -13.40 -3.08 38.91
N GLU A 684 -13.89 -4.32 38.75
CA GLU A 684 -13.45 -5.17 37.65
C GLU A 684 -14.08 -4.71 36.32
N PRO A 685 -13.35 -4.76 35.18
CA PRO A 685 -13.87 -4.33 33.88
C PRO A 685 -15.18 -5.01 33.47
N LEU A 686 -15.35 -6.30 33.82
CA LEU A 686 -16.59 -7.04 33.49
C LEU A 686 -17.80 -6.54 34.29
N ASP A 687 -17.63 -6.22 35.57
CA ASP A 687 -18.73 -5.66 36.39
C ASP A 687 -19.18 -4.30 35.83
N VAL A 688 -18.23 -3.48 35.38
CA VAL A 688 -18.52 -2.21 34.73
C VAL A 688 -19.21 -2.43 33.38
N ALA A 689 -18.75 -3.40 32.59
CA ALA A 689 -19.33 -3.72 31.29
C ALA A 689 -20.79 -4.17 31.40
N GLU A 690 -21.13 -5.02 32.39
CA GLU A 690 -22.51 -5.45 32.62
C GLU A 690 -23.45 -4.26 32.87
N VAL A 691 -23.04 -3.30 33.70
CA VAL A 691 -23.82 -2.08 33.93
C VAL A 691 -23.82 -1.17 32.71
N TYR A 692 -22.70 -1.07 31.99
CA TYR A 692 -22.57 -0.22 30.81
C TYR A 692 -23.56 -0.61 29.71
N TYR A 693 -23.58 -1.88 29.30
CA TYR A 693 -24.46 -2.36 28.21
C TYR A 693 -25.93 -2.43 28.64
N ASP A 694 -26.24 -2.78 29.90
CA ASP A 694 -27.60 -2.72 30.42
C ASP A 694 -28.15 -1.29 30.43
N LEU A 695 -27.33 -0.32 30.85
CA LEU A 695 -27.70 1.10 30.84
C LEU A 695 -27.89 1.63 29.41
N ALA A 696 -27.07 1.15 28.46
CA ALA A 696 -27.18 1.54 27.05
C ALA A 696 -28.56 1.22 26.48
N ASP A 697 -29.06 0.02 26.74
CA ASP A 697 -30.37 -0.47 26.29
C ASP A 697 -31.51 0.33 26.95
N ARG A 698 -31.45 0.53 28.27
CA ARG A 698 -32.49 1.27 29.03
C ARG A 698 -32.61 2.73 28.64
N LEU A 699 -31.51 3.38 28.28
CA LEU A 699 -31.48 4.78 27.88
C LEU A 699 -31.60 4.98 26.36
N GLY A 700 -31.60 3.89 25.59
CA GLY A 700 -31.66 3.95 24.13
C GLY A 700 -30.44 4.62 23.49
N VAL A 701 -29.25 4.38 24.05
CA VAL A 701 -27.99 5.01 23.60
C VAL A 701 -27.66 4.63 22.16
N THR A 702 -27.85 3.35 21.79
CA THR A 702 -27.60 2.84 20.44
C THR A 702 -28.45 3.57 19.40
N GLN A 703 -29.73 3.81 19.69
CA GLN A 703 -30.62 4.52 18.77
C GLN A 703 -30.21 5.98 18.60
N LEU A 704 -29.74 6.64 19.66
CA LEU A 704 -29.17 8.00 19.55
C LEU A 704 -27.89 7.98 18.70
N MET A 705 -27.04 6.97 18.87
CA MET A 705 -25.83 6.77 18.07
C MET A 705 -26.15 6.59 16.58
N ASP A 706 -27.16 5.82 16.23
CA ASP A 706 -27.60 5.63 14.84
C ASP A 706 -28.04 6.94 14.20
N ARG A 707 -28.78 7.77 14.94
CA ARG A 707 -29.18 9.11 14.48
C ARG A 707 -27.98 10.05 14.28
N ILE A 708 -26.99 10.00 15.16
CA ILE A 708 -25.72 10.70 14.96
C ILE A 708 -25.02 10.16 13.70
N ILE A 709 -25.17 8.87 13.40
CA ILE A 709 -24.57 8.26 12.22
C ILE A 709 -25.24 8.71 10.91
N GLU A 710 -26.54 8.99 10.95
CA GLU A 710 -27.32 9.49 9.81
C GLU A 710 -27.07 10.98 9.49
N LEU A 711 -26.45 11.73 10.40
CA LEU A 711 -26.15 13.14 10.18
C LEU A 711 -25.30 13.37 8.90
N PRO A 712 -25.60 14.43 8.13
CA PRO A 712 -24.86 14.78 6.91
C PRO A 712 -23.35 14.93 7.13
N ARG A 713 -22.58 14.66 6.08
CA ARG A 713 -21.11 14.83 6.04
C ARG A 713 -20.66 15.71 4.88
N ALA A 714 -21.48 16.67 4.48
CA ALA A 714 -21.25 17.45 3.27
C ALA A 714 -20.01 18.38 3.39
N ASP A 715 -19.60 18.71 4.62
CA ASP A 715 -18.41 19.51 4.87
C ASP A 715 -17.64 19.11 6.15
N ARG A 716 -16.53 19.80 6.39
CA ARG A 716 -15.65 19.61 7.55
C ARG A 716 -16.37 19.90 8.87
N TRP A 717 -17.18 20.95 8.95
CA TRP A 717 -17.83 21.37 10.19
C TRP A 717 -18.93 20.40 10.60
N GLN A 718 -19.71 19.89 9.64
CA GLN A 718 -20.69 18.84 9.89
C GLN A 718 -20.00 17.54 10.37
N SER A 719 -18.87 17.19 9.76
CA SER A 719 -18.07 16.02 10.19
C SER A 719 -17.55 16.17 11.62
N MET A 720 -17.03 17.36 11.97
CA MET A 720 -16.57 17.69 13.33
C MET A 720 -17.72 17.74 14.36
N ALA A 721 -18.86 18.32 14.02
CA ALA A 721 -20.01 18.40 14.91
C ALA A 721 -20.56 17.00 15.24
N ARG A 722 -20.67 16.14 14.23
CA ARG A 722 -21.05 14.74 14.40
C ARG A 722 -20.06 13.96 15.27
N ALA A 723 -18.77 14.17 15.05
CA ALA A 723 -17.70 13.60 15.86
C ALA A 723 -17.84 13.98 17.34
N SER A 724 -17.95 15.28 17.61
CA SER A 724 -18.09 15.83 18.97
C SER A 724 -19.35 15.33 19.69
N ILE A 725 -20.52 15.32 19.02
CA ILE A 725 -21.77 14.83 19.62
C ILE A 725 -21.65 13.35 19.98
N ARG A 726 -21.03 12.54 19.12
CA ARG A 726 -20.78 11.12 19.39
C ARG A 726 -19.89 10.92 20.61
N GLU A 727 -18.79 11.67 20.68
CA GLU A 727 -17.85 11.60 21.80
C GLU A 727 -18.50 12.04 23.11
N ASP A 728 -19.30 13.10 23.07
CA ASP A 728 -20.06 13.57 24.22
C ASP A 728 -21.08 12.52 24.69
N LEU A 729 -21.67 11.75 23.78
CA LEU A 729 -22.62 10.67 24.12
C LEU A 729 -21.92 9.51 24.84
N TYR A 730 -20.78 9.06 24.32
CA TYR A 730 -19.97 8.03 24.98
C TYR A 730 -19.48 8.49 26.35
N ALA A 731 -18.96 9.71 26.45
CA ALA A 731 -18.52 10.27 27.72
C ALA A 731 -19.66 10.38 28.74
N ALA A 732 -20.85 10.83 28.31
CA ALA A 732 -22.00 10.90 29.20
C ALA A 732 -22.48 9.51 29.65
N HIS A 733 -22.48 8.53 28.74
CA HIS A 733 -22.82 7.14 29.06
C HIS A 733 -21.83 6.56 30.08
N ALA A 734 -20.52 6.70 29.86
CA ALA A 734 -19.49 6.23 30.79
C ALA A 734 -19.61 6.86 32.18
N MET A 735 -19.89 8.16 32.26
CA MET A 735 -20.11 8.85 33.54
C MET A 735 -21.39 8.37 34.24
N LEU A 736 -22.49 8.17 33.51
CA LEU A 736 -23.72 7.61 34.09
C LEU A 736 -23.52 6.17 34.57
N THR A 737 -22.71 5.37 33.86
CA THR A 737 -22.33 4.03 34.32
C THR A 737 -21.60 4.11 35.67
N ALA A 738 -20.68 5.06 35.86
CA ALA A 738 -20.02 5.27 37.14
C ALA A 738 -21.01 5.67 38.26
N ASP A 739 -21.98 6.55 37.97
CA ASP A 739 -23.02 6.95 38.92
C ASP A 739 -23.94 5.77 39.31
N VAL A 740 -24.31 4.91 38.36
CA VAL A 740 -25.09 3.70 38.61
C VAL A 740 -24.28 2.68 39.41
N LEU A 741 -22.98 2.51 39.11
CA LEU A 741 -22.09 1.65 39.88
C LEU A 741 -21.96 2.10 41.34
N ALA A 742 -22.02 3.40 41.61
CA ALA A 742 -22.03 3.95 42.96
C ALA A 742 -23.37 3.76 43.70
N ALA A 743 -24.45 3.40 42.99
CA ALA A 743 -25.74 3.08 43.58
C ALA A 743 -25.80 1.59 43.99
N GLY A 744 -26.44 1.31 45.12
CA GLY A 744 -26.55 -0.05 45.69
C GLY A 744 -25.35 -0.47 46.54
N ASP A 745 -25.43 -1.66 47.14
CA ASP A 745 -24.34 -2.24 47.93
C ASP A 745 -23.32 -2.99 47.05
N GLY A 746 -22.25 -3.53 47.65
CA GLY A 746 -21.19 -4.24 46.92
C GLY A 746 -21.66 -5.50 46.18
N THR A 747 -22.85 -6.03 46.50
CA THR A 747 -23.40 -7.28 45.95
C THR A 747 -24.58 -7.08 44.99
N ALA A 748 -25.02 -5.84 44.80
CA ALA A 748 -26.15 -5.52 43.94
C ALA A 748 -25.88 -5.87 42.47
N THR A 749 -26.85 -6.54 41.84
CA THR A 749 -26.85 -6.83 40.39
C THR A 749 -27.00 -5.54 39.56
N PRO A 750 -26.65 -5.53 38.26
CA PRO A 750 -26.86 -4.36 37.39
C PRO A 750 -28.27 -3.77 37.47
N GLU A 751 -29.30 -4.64 37.42
CA GLU A 751 -30.71 -4.24 37.58
C GLU A 751 -30.96 -3.56 38.93
N GLN A 752 -30.46 -4.11 40.03
CA GLN A 752 -30.65 -3.55 41.37
C GLN A 752 -29.95 -2.19 41.52
N ARG A 753 -28.75 -2.06 40.97
CA ARG A 753 -28.01 -0.78 40.92
C ARG A 753 -28.77 0.26 40.12
N TYR A 754 -29.26 -0.12 38.94
CA TYR A 754 -30.08 0.75 38.10
C TYR A 754 -31.35 1.19 38.81
N GLN A 755 -32.10 0.28 39.44
CA GLN A 755 -33.32 0.61 40.18
C GLN A 755 -33.05 1.56 41.36
N ALA A 756 -31.97 1.34 42.11
CA ALA A 756 -31.56 2.22 43.20
C ALA A 756 -31.21 3.63 42.69
N TRP A 757 -30.48 3.71 41.57
CA TRP A 757 -30.15 4.97 40.91
C TRP A 757 -31.42 5.65 40.33
N GLU A 758 -32.31 4.91 39.68
CA GLU A 758 -33.56 5.40 39.11
C GLU A 758 -34.49 5.96 40.18
N GLN A 759 -34.65 5.28 41.32
CA GLN A 759 -35.46 5.78 42.43
C GLN A 759 -34.95 7.14 42.94
N LYS A 760 -33.63 7.27 43.10
CA LYS A 760 -32.99 8.52 43.54
C LYS A 760 -33.16 9.65 42.52
N ASN A 761 -33.23 9.32 41.23
CA ASN A 761 -33.23 10.28 40.12
C ASN A 761 -34.56 10.37 39.34
N SER A 762 -35.62 9.77 39.86
CA SER A 762 -36.90 9.52 39.15
C SER A 762 -37.50 10.75 38.47
N ALA A 763 -37.50 11.90 39.14
CA ALA A 763 -38.06 13.14 38.60
C ALA A 763 -37.28 13.70 37.38
N ILE A 764 -35.95 13.56 37.38
CA ILE A 764 -35.10 14.02 36.28
C ILE A 764 -35.13 12.99 35.15
N LEU A 765 -35.06 11.70 35.49
CA LEU A 765 -35.09 10.61 34.52
C LEU A 765 -36.42 10.58 33.75
N GLY A 766 -37.56 10.81 34.41
CA GLY A 766 -38.86 10.90 33.76
C GLY A 766 -38.90 12.02 32.71
N ARG A 767 -38.42 13.23 33.06
CA ARG A 767 -38.32 14.34 32.10
C ARG A 767 -37.38 14.02 30.94
N ALA A 768 -36.24 13.41 31.24
CA ALA A 768 -35.26 13.03 30.22
C ALA A 768 -35.82 12.01 29.24
N ARG A 769 -36.50 10.97 29.73
CA ARG A 769 -37.17 9.96 28.87
C ARG A 769 -38.19 10.60 27.95
N THR A 770 -39.08 11.45 28.45
CA THR A 770 -40.06 12.15 27.60
C THR A 770 -39.38 12.95 26.50
N THR A 771 -38.35 13.75 26.81
CA THR A 771 -37.63 14.52 25.80
C THR A 771 -36.90 13.63 24.79
N LEU A 772 -36.28 12.53 25.23
CA LEU A 772 -35.60 11.60 24.32
C LEU A 772 -36.60 10.84 23.43
N GLU A 773 -37.77 10.47 23.95
CA GLU A 773 -38.87 9.87 23.17
C GLU A 773 -39.44 10.85 22.15
N GLU A 774 -39.70 12.10 22.53
CA GLU A 774 -40.14 13.16 21.62
C GLU A 774 -39.15 13.34 20.46
N ILE A 775 -37.85 13.43 20.78
CA ILE A 775 -36.78 13.54 19.79
C ILE A 775 -36.79 12.30 18.89
N ARG A 776 -36.86 11.09 19.46
CA ARG A 776 -36.92 9.82 18.71
C ARG A 776 -38.12 9.73 17.76
N SER A 777 -39.27 10.27 18.17
CA SER A 777 -40.51 10.25 17.39
C SER A 777 -40.60 11.36 16.34
N SER A 778 -39.62 12.26 16.28
CA SER A 778 -39.59 13.35 15.32
C SER A 778 -39.29 12.85 13.90
N ASP A 779 -40.06 13.33 12.92
CA ASP A 779 -39.88 13.03 11.50
C ASP A 779 -38.57 13.59 10.91
N SER A 780 -37.96 14.60 11.57
CA SER A 780 -36.68 15.18 11.17
C SER A 780 -35.66 15.12 12.30
N PHE A 781 -34.55 14.43 12.07
CA PHE A 781 -33.40 14.41 12.98
C PHE A 781 -32.29 15.30 12.44
N ASP A 782 -32.16 16.51 12.99
CA ASP A 782 -31.07 17.42 12.67
C ASP A 782 -30.09 17.61 13.84
N LEU A 783 -29.08 18.45 13.62
CA LEU A 783 -28.07 18.76 14.62
C LEU A 783 -28.67 19.41 15.89
N ALA A 784 -29.76 20.16 15.76
CA ALA A 784 -30.42 20.81 16.87
C ALA A 784 -31.14 19.77 17.75
N ASN A 785 -31.87 18.82 17.16
CA ASN A 785 -32.49 17.71 17.90
C ASN A 785 -31.44 16.93 18.70
N LEU A 786 -30.31 16.58 18.08
CA LEU A 786 -29.24 15.85 18.76
C LEU A 786 -28.52 16.68 19.82
N SER A 787 -28.36 17.99 19.62
CA SER A 787 -27.82 18.89 20.65
C SER A 787 -28.72 18.94 21.88
N VAL A 788 -30.05 18.92 21.69
CA VAL A 788 -31.01 18.82 22.80
C VAL A 788 -30.91 17.46 23.49
N ALA A 789 -30.86 16.36 22.73
CA ALA A 789 -30.66 15.02 23.29
C ALA A 789 -29.38 14.95 24.15
N MET A 790 -28.28 15.52 23.66
CA MET A 790 -27.02 15.59 24.40
C MET A 790 -27.10 16.43 25.67
N ARG A 791 -27.79 17.57 25.62
CA ARG A 791 -28.06 18.38 26.81
C ARG A 791 -28.89 17.61 27.84
N THR A 792 -29.87 16.84 27.38
CA THR A 792 -30.71 15.99 28.23
C THR A 792 -29.87 14.90 28.90
N MET A 793 -29.03 14.18 28.15
CA MET A 793 -28.09 13.19 28.69
C MET A 793 -27.15 13.80 29.74
N ARG A 794 -26.57 14.99 29.46
CA ARG A 794 -25.73 15.71 30.44
C ARG A 794 -26.49 16.20 31.67
N THR A 795 -27.80 16.40 31.59
CA THR A 795 -28.61 16.82 32.74
C THR A 795 -28.76 15.67 33.73
N LEU A 796 -28.75 14.41 33.27
CA LEU A 796 -28.75 13.23 34.14
C LEU A 796 -27.51 13.18 35.06
N LEU A 797 -26.36 13.68 34.59
CA LEU A 797 -25.09 13.75 35.32
C LEU A 797 -25.05 14.80 36.44
N ARG A 798 -25.93 15.80 36.42
CA ARG A 798 -25.91 16.93 37.38
C ARG A 798 -26.52 16.58 38.74
N THR A 799 -26.73 15.30 39.00
CA THR A 799 -27.36 14.76 40.23
C THR A 799 -26.40 14.69 41.41
N HIS A 800 -25.14 15.10 41.22
CA HIS A 800 -24.07 15.15 42.22
C HIS A 800 -23.54 16.57 42.52
N SER A 801 -24.45 17.51 42.84
CA SER A 801 -24.12 18.68 43.65
C SER A 801 -24.96 18.71 44.91
#